data_AF-A0A2R6Q0B3-F1
#
_entry.id   AF-A0A2R6Q0B3-F1
#
_cell.length_a   1.000
_cell.length_b   1.000
_cell.length_c   1.000
_cell.angle_alpha   90.00
_cell.angle_beta   90.00
_cell.angle_gamma   90.00
#
_symmetry.space_group_name_H-M   'P 1'
#
loop_
_entity.id
_entity.type
_entity.pdbx_description
1 polymer ?
#
loop_
_entity_poly.entity_id
_entity_poly.type
_entity_poly.pdbx_seq_one_letter_code
_entity_poly.pdbx_strand_id
1 'polypeptide(L)'
;MQHPQATIEEQLILKAIKEECPWENLPKRLQSTLNSKEEWHRRTIEHCIKKRLQWNTCFARKVIKEGEYYEDMMRYLRKNLALFPYHLAEYVCRVMRVSPFRYYCDMIFEVMKNEQPYDSIPNFSAADALRLTGIGRNEFIDIMNKCRSKKIMWKLNKSIAKESLPTQPVDFVIEPWWGVCLVNFTLEEFKKLSEEEMATIDKVCKEEANSFILFDPEIIKGLYRRGLIYFDVPVYPDDRFKVSRLEGFVSNREQSYEDPIEELLYAVFVVSSENSTVAELAATLQADLSQLQAAASFACRLGWAVKSIDPASVLHDSTAPGIPNINLSDEEDGSRASVSSLNMSIDGTTVQQGDISGTENYGPASAYTRVAFVVDANITSYLMMGSVSPGLKSHAVTLYEAGKLGHASIYDLCKDLGTLEGTKFEGELQEFANHAFSLRCVLECLMAGGVATDETAVEGCDKKSLVSSSNEDAPSLIADITLTDKSRCSDTDEAIPTNDDSIDPGNAEDSSVPVEFMTGSTENQIVSTTISNEGNFLDEDSKSELCLQNDEKSVSSEVSDVEKGPSRRKKKYRVDILRCESLAALSPATLDRLFLRDYDIVVSMVPLPHSSVLPGPNGPIHFGPPCHSSMTSWMKLVLYSAVASGPLSVVLMKGQCLRLLPAPLAGCEKALIWSWDGSTIGGLGGKFEGNLVKGSILLHCLNSLLKYSA
;
A
#
# COMPACT_ATOMS: atom_id res chain seq x y z
N MET A 1 0.40 8.53 9.76
CA MET A 1 -0.63 9.52 10.19
C MET A 1 0.07 10.87 10.46
N GLN A 2 -0.62 11.96 10.78
CA GLN A 2 0.06 13.15 11.34
C GLN A 2 0.19 13.00 12.85
N HIS A 3 1.32 12.47 13.32
CA HIS A 3 1.57 12.25 14.75
C HIS A 3 1.73 13.61 15.46
N PRO A 4 1.10 13.82 16.63
CA PRO A 4 1.38 15.00 17.44
C PRO A 4 2.86 14.97 17.88
N GLN A 5 3.56 16.10 17.76
CA GLN A 5 4.98 16.16 18.11
C GLN A 5 5.18 15.82 19.60
N ALA A 6 5.88 14.72 19.87
CA ALA A 6 6.24 14.31 21.22
C ALA A 6 7.00 15.44 21.93
N THR A 7 6.61 15.76 23.16
CA THR A 7 7.21 16.88 23.92
C THR A 7 8.70 16.63 24.16
N ILE A 8 9.48 17.71 24.35
CA ILE A 8 10.92 17.61 24.61
C ILE A 8 11.20 16.73 25.85
N GLU A 9 10.31 16.73 26.85
CA GLU A 9 10.46 15.88 28.04
C GLU A 9 10.19 14.40 27.73
N GLU A 10 9.18 14.09 26.91
CA GLU A 10 8.92 12.70 26.47
C GLU A 10 10.07 12.20 25.58
N GLN A 11 10.62 13.02 24.70
CA GLN A 11 11.83 12.66 23.91
C GLN A 11 13.04 12.34 24.80
N LEU A 12 13.23 13.08 25.88
CA LEU A 12 14.29 12.83 26.86
C LEU A 12 14.04 11.57 27.70
N ILE A 13 12.78 11.29 28.05
CA ILE A 13 12.34 10.03 28.70
C ILE A 13 12.64 8.83 27.78
N LEU A 14 12.21 8.88 26.52
CA LEU A 14 12.44 7.84 25.52
C LEU A 14 13.93 7.59 25.29
N LYS A 15 14.74 8.65 25.22
CA LYS A 15 16.20 8.55 25.14
C LYS A 15 16.78 7.82 26.36
N ALA A 16 16.40 8.24 27.57
CA ALA A 16 16.91 7.64 28.80
C ALA A 16 16.48 6.16 28.99
N ILE A 17 15.31 5.76 28.46
CA ILE A 17 14.90 4.34 28.41
C ILE A 17 15.80 3.56 27.43
N LYS A 18 16.08 4.12 26.24
CA LYS A 18 16.95 3.50 25.23
C LYS A 18 18.42 3.37 25.70
N GLU A 19 18.87 4.29 26.55
CA GLU A 19 20.20 4.26 27.19
C GLU A 19 20.25 3.42 28.48
N GLU A 20 19.16 2.69 28.81
CA GLU A 20 18.99 1.88 30.05
C GLU A 20 19.32 2.64 31.35
N CYS A 21 19.03 3.93 31.39
CA CYS A 21 19.45 4.81 32.48
C CYS A 21 18.74 4.47 33.80
N PRO A 22 19.47 4.12 34.88
CA PRO A 22 18.86 3.88 36.18
C PRO A 22 18.30 5.19 36.76
N TRP A 23 17.24 5.08 37.57
CA TRP A 23 16.55 6.21 38.20
C TRP A 23 17.50 7.24 38.84
N GLU A 24 18.51 6.72 39.52
CA GLU A 24 19.53 7.47 40.27
C GLU A 24 20.36 8.40 39.38
N ASN A 25 20.54 8.06 38.10
CA ASN A 25 21.35 8.80 37.12
C ASN A 25 20.51 9.71 36.20
N LEU A 26 19.18 9.69 36.32
CA LEU A 26 18.32 10.55 35.51
C LEU A 26 18.59 12.03 35.78
N PRO A 27 18.50 12.91 34.77
CA PRO A 27 18.51 14.35 34.97
C PRO A 27 17.44 14.77 35.98
N LYS A 28 17.81 15.64 36.94
CA LYS A 28 16.90 16.08 38.03
C LYS A 28 15.56 16.61 37.53
N ARG A 29 15.50 17.22 36.33
CA ARG A 29 14.26 17.63 35.66
C ARG A 29 13.32 16.45 35.39
N LEU A 30 13.83 15.34 34.86
CA LEU A 30 13.02 14.14 34.61
C LEU A 30 12.59 13.47 35.92
N GLN A 31 13.47 13.44 36.94
CA GLN A 31 13.10 12.97 38.27
C GLN A 31 11.93 13.80 38.86
N SER A 32 11.94 15.13 38.68
CA SER A 32 10.81 15.98 39.10
C SER A 32 9.55 15.81 38.24
N THR A 33 9.65 15.55 36.93
CA THR A 33 8.47 15.29 36.07
C THR A 33 7.83 13.93 36.39
N LEU A 34 8.63 12.92 36.72
CA LEU A 34 8.19 11.55 37.01
C LEU A 34 7.75 11.34 38.46
N ASN A 35 8.15 12.21 39.40
CA ASN A 35 7.85 12.19 40.84
C ASN A 35 8.41 11.00 41.63
N SER A 36 8.48 9.78 41.07
CA SER A 36 9.01 8.60 41.79
C SER A 36 9.69 7.56 40.89
N LYS A 37 10.46 6.67 41.53
CA LYS A 37 11.15 5.55 40.88
C LYS A 37 10.17 4.53 40.31
N GLU A 38 9.03 4.34 40.96
CA GLU A 38 7.96 3.44 40.56
C GLU A 38 7.27 3.93 39.27
N GLU A 39 7.08 5.25 39.11
CA GLU A 39 6.60 5.82 37.84
C GLU A 39 7.64 5.66 36.72
N TRP A 40 8.94 5.84 36.99
CA TRP A 40 10.00 5.54 36.01
C TRP A 40 10.01 4.07 35.58
N HIS A 41 9.89 3.16 36.55
CA HIS A 41 9.74 1.72 36.31
C HIS A 41 8.50 1.44 35.44
N ARG A 42 7.35 2.05 35.77
CA ARG A 42 6.10 1.92 35.01
C ARG A 42 6.23 2.43 33.57
N ARG A 43 6.85 3.59 33.35
CA ARG A 43 7.14 4.14 32.00
C ARG A 43 8.08 3.25 31.20
N THR A 44 9.10 2.69 31.85
CA THR A 44 10.05 1.75 31.23
C THR A 44 9.34 0.50 30.72
N ILE A 45 8.48 -0.11 31.56
CA ILE A 45 7.67 -1.28 31.20
C ILE A 45 6.69 -0.91 30.07
N GLU A 46 5.95 0.19 30.21
CA GLU A 46 4.96 0.65 29.24
C GLU A 46 5.58 0.92 27.86
N HIS A 47 6.78 1.52 27.80
CA HIS A 47 7.52 1.72 26.55
C HIS A 47 7.95 0.39 25.91
N CYS A 48 8.56 -0.52 26.68
CA CYS A 48 9.03 -1.80 26.17
C CYS A 48 7.87 -2.66 25.64
N ILE A 49 6.71 -2.63 26.32
CA ILE A 49 5.47 -3.29 25.88
C ILE A 49 4.93 -2.65 24.60
N LYS A 50 4.82 -1.32 24.53
CA LYS A 50 4.35 -0.60 23.33
C LYS A 50 5.19 -0.90 22.09
N LYS A 51 6.51 -0.99 22.24
CA LYS A 51 7.43 -1.37 21.15
C LYS A 51 7.72 -2.88 21.06
N ARG A 52 6.95 -3.73 21.77
CA ARG A 52 6.98 -5.21 21.72
C ARG A 52 8.38 -5.81 21.82
N LEU A 53 9.22 -5.26 22.69
CA LEU A 53 10.60 -5.70 22.82
C LEU A 53 10.68 -7.04 23.58
N GLN A 54 11.65 -7.88 23.22
CA GLN A 54 11.93 -9.14 23.93
C GLN A 54 12.45 -8.82 25.35
N TRP A 55 11.98 -9.54 26.37
CA TRP A 55 12.27 -9.21 27.78
C TRP A 55 13.78 -9.20 28.08
N ASN A 56 14.48 -10.26 27.66
CA ASN A 56 15.91 -10.47 27.87
C ASN A 56 16.84 -9.39 27.25
N THR A 57 16.41 -8.71 26.17
CA THR A 57 17.19 -7.66 25.50
C THR A 57 16.80 -6.24 25.92
N CYS A 58 15.56 -6.02 26.40
CA CYS A 58 15.07 -4.68 26.74
C CYS A 58 15.23 -4.30 28.22
N PHE A 59 15.17 -2.99 28.51
CA PHE A 59 15.44 -2.44 29.85
C PHE A 59 14.52 -3.02 30.95
N ALA A 60 13.32 -3.50 30.59
CA ALA A 60 12.35 -4.11 31.51
C ALA A 60 12.92 -5.27 32.35
N ARG A 61 13.93 -6.02 31.88
CA ARG A 61 14.59 -7.10 32.65
C ARG A 61 15.20 -6.67 33.99
N LYS A 62 15.53 -5.38 34.14
CA LYS A 62 16.04 -4.80 35.40
C LYS A 62 14.92 -4.36 36.36
N VAL A 63 13.66 -4.50 35.96
CA VAL A 63 12.50 -3.81 36.56
C VAL A 63 11.35 -4.75 36.91
N ILE A 64 11.06 -5.74 36.05
CA ILE A 64 9.92 -6.67 36.17
C ILE A 64 10.35 -8.09 35.77
N LYS A 65 9.74 -9.11 36.37
CA LYS A 65 10.04 -10.52 36.01
C LYS A 65 9.49 -10.85 34.62
N GLU A 66 10.11 -11.83 33.97
CA GLU A 66 9.77 -12.22 32.59
C GLU A 66 8.29 -12.61 32.42
N GLY A 67 7.75 -13.48 33.28
CA GLY A 67 6.35 -13.89 33.20
C GLY A 67 5.37 -12.72 33.43
N GLU A 68 5.64 -11.88 34.42
CA GLU A 68 4.84 -10.68 34.71
C GLU A 68 4.85 -9.70 33.53
N TYR A 69 5.99 -9.53 32.88
CA TYR A 69 6.14 -8.68 31.68
C TYR A 69 5.35 -9.19 30.48
N TYR A 70 5.44 -10.49 30.15
CA TYR A 70 4.69 -11.03 29.02
C TYR A 70 3.18 -11.18 29.32
N GLU A 71 2.77 -11.40 30.57
CA GLU A 71 1.36 -11.29 30.96
C GLU A 71 0.81 -9.87 30.74
N ASP A 72 1.54 -8.84 31.20
CA ASP A 72 1.18 -7.44 30.98
C ASP A 72 1.17 -7.07 29.49
N MET A 73 2.15 -7.58 28.71
CA MET A 73 2.18 -7.41 27.26
C MET A 73 0.95 -8.05 26.59
N MET A 74 0.65 -9.32 26.86
CA MET A 74 -0.50 -10.00 26.23
C MET A 74 -1.85 -9.40 26.68
N ARG A 75 -1.92 -8.79 27.88
CA ARG A 75 -3.07 -8.01 28.34
C ARG A 75 -3.18 -6.67 27.60
N TYR A 76 -2.06 -6.00 27.34
CA TYR A 76 -2.00 -4.79 26.52
C TYR A 76 -2.39 -5.06 25.06
N LEU A 77 -1.83 -6.10 24.44
CA LEU A 77 -2.09 -6.43 23.04
C LEU A 77 -3.56 -6.76 22.78
N ARG A 78 -4.18 -7.64 23.60
CA ARG A 78 -5.64 -7.90 23.49
C ARG A 78 -6.49 -6.64 23.66
N LYS A 79 -6.17 -5.79 24.65
CA LYS A 79 -6.93 -4.55 24.91
C LYS A 79 -6.98 -3.62 23.68
N ASN A 80 -5.91 -3.57 22.89
CA ASN A 80 -5.81 -2.73 21.71
C ASN A 80 -6.09 -3.50 20.39
N LEU A 81 -6.65 -4.71 20.46
CA LEU A 81 -6.91 -5.60 19.31
C LEU A 81 -5.67 -5.84 18.42
N ALA A 82 -4.49 -5.79 19.05
CA ALA A 82 -3.20 -5.72 18.39
C ALA A 82 -2.75 -7.07 17.81
N LEU A 83 -1.82 -7.02 16.85
CA LEU A 83 -1.30 -8.21 16.17
C LEU A 83 -0.62 -9.19 17.15
N PHE A 84 -0.76 -10.50 16.90
CA PHE A 84 -0.05 -11.52 17.68
C PHE A 84 1.48 -11.35 17.53
N PRO A 85 2.26 -11.37 18.63
CA PRO A 85 3.69 -11.09 18.57
C PRO A 85 4.49 -12.35 18.17
N TYR A 86 4.49 -12.68 16.87
CA TYR A 86 5.18 -13.87 16.34
C TYR A 86 6.69 -13.90 16.63
N HIS A 87 7.35 -12.75 16.67
CA HIS A 87 8.76 -12.63 17.05
C HIS A 87 9.04 -12.93 18.54
N LEU A 88 7.98 -13.06 19.35
CA LEU A 88 8.03 -13.48 20.75
C LEU A 88 7.38 -14.87 20.95
N ALA A 89 7.09 -15.60 19.87
CA ALA A 89 6.42 -16.90 19.90
C ALA A 89 7.18 -17.95 20.72
N GLU A 90 8.52 -17.87 20.83
CA GLU A 90 9.27 -18.76 21.72
C GLU A 90 8.73 -18.68 23.16
N TYR A 91 8.53 -17.48 23.71
CA TYR A 91 7.96 -17.36 25.05
C TYR A 91 6.44 -17.57 25.05
N VAL A 92 5.72 -16.91 24.14
CA VAL A 92 4.25 -16.86 24.16
C VAL A 92 3.62 -18.23 23.83
N CYS A 93 4.16 -18.96 22.86
CA CYS A 93 3.68 -20.30 22.50
C CYS A 93 4.29 -21.38 23.40
N ARG A 94 5.62 -21.40 23.62
CA ARG A 94 6.27 -22.50 24.39
C ARG A 94 5.99 -22.41 25.89
N VAL A 95 6.15 -21.22 26.48
CA VAL A 95 6.09 -21.02 27.94
C VAL A 95 4.67 -20.66 28.40
N MET A 96 4.03 -19.65 27.79
CA MET A 96 2.68 -19.23 28.19
C MET A 96 1.56 -20.13 27.64
N ARG A 97 1.87 -21.06 26.72
CA ARG A 97 0.91 -21.94 26.01
C ARG A 97 -0.23 -21.18 25.30
N VAL A 98 0.02 -19.95 24.83
CA VAL A 98 -0.94 -19.16 24.05
C VAL A 98 -0.63 -19.31 22.56
N SER A 99 -1.48 -20.04 21.83
CA SER A 99 -1.36 -20.13 20.36
C SER A 99 -1.98 -18.90 19.66
N PRO A 100 -1.52 -18.54 18.44
CA PRO A 100 -2.11 -17.44 17.67
C PRO A 100 -3.60 -17.63 17.40
N PHE A 101 -4.01 -18.86 17.03
CA PHE A 101 -5.41 -19.23 16.84
C PHE A 101 -6.27 -18.89 18.07
N ARG A 102 -5.83 -19.32 19.26
CA ARG A 102 -6.56 -19.04 20.51
C ARG A 102 -6.61 -17.54 20.80
N TYR A 103 -5.51 -16.83 20.59
CA TYR A 103 -5.43 -15.38 20.79
C TYR A 103 -6.46 -14.62 19.95
N TYR A 104 -6.62 -14.97 18.66
CA TYR A 104 -7.63 -14.33 17.81
C TYR A 104 -9.07 -14.78 18.12
N CYS A 105 -9.30 -16.05 18.50
CA CYS A 105 -10.62 -16.46 19.00
C CYS A 105 -11.02 -15.71 20.26
N ASP A 106 -10.10 -15.54 21.23
CA ASP A 106 -10.33 -14.73 22.42
C ASP A 106 -10.56 -13.25 22.04
N MET A 107 -9.78 -12.68 21.09
CA MET A 107 -9.97 -11.30 20.60
C MET A 107 -11.34 -11.09 19.95
N ILE A 108 -11.73 -11.92 18.99
CA ILE A 108 -13.04 -11.84 18.30
C ILE A 108 -14.17 -11.97 19.33
N PHE A 109 -14.03 -12.88 20.30
CA PHE A 109 -14.99 -13.00 21.40
C PHE A 109 -15.11 -11.70 22.20
N GLU A 110 -14.02 -10.99 22.48
CA GLU A 110 -14.07 -9.70 23.19
C GLU A 110 -14.71 -8.59 22.36
N VAL A 111 -14.47 -8.52 21.05
CA VAL A 111 -15.13 -7.58 20.13
C VAL A 111 -16.65 -7.83 20.10
N MET A 112 -17.09 -9.09 19.93
CA MET A 112 -18.51 -9.47 19.98
C MET A 112 -19.15 -9.17 21.34
N LYS A 113 -18.50 -9.57 22.44
CA LYS A 113 -18.92 -9.37 23.85
C LYS A 113 -19.13 -7.89 24.21
N ASN A 114 -18.37 -7.00 23.57
CA ASN A 114 -18.46 -5.55 23.75
C ASN A 114 -19.34 -4.87 22.68
N GLU A 115 -20.03 -5.66 21.84
CA GLU A 115 -20.87 -5.27 20.70
C GLU A 115 -20.24 -4.26 19.72
N GLN A 116 -18.91 -4.33 19.57
CA GLN A 116 -18.14 -3.51 18.63
C GLN A 116 -18.27 -4.03 17.19
N PRO A 117 -18.11 -3.18 16.16
CA PRO A 117 -18.06 -3.63 14.77
C PRO A 117 -16.76 -4.39 14.48
N TYR A 118 -16.79 -5.32 13.51
CA TYR A 118 -15.57 -6.01 13.03
C TYR A 118 -14.48 -5.02 12.58
N ASP A 119 -14.91 -3.89 12.00
CA ASP A 119 -14.10 -2.74 11.55
C ASP A 119 -13.24 -2.07 12.64
N SER A 120 -13.43 -2.42 13.92
CA SER A 120 -12.58 -1.99 15.04
C SER A 120 -11.29 -2.81 15.19
N ILE A 121 -11.17 -3.96 14.51
CA ILE A 121 -9.96 -4.78 14.51
C ILE A 121 -8.97 -4.20 13.47
N PRO A 122 -7.70 -3.89 13.83
CA PRO A 122 -6.68 -3.43 12.88
C PRO A 122 -6.46 -4.37 11.68
N ASN A 123 -6.05 -3.82 10.54
CA ASN A 123 -5.96 -4.52 9.25
C ASN A 123 -5.21 -5.86 9.32
N PHE A 124 -3.98 -5.85 9.82
CA PHE A 124 -3.16 -7.06 9.92
C PHE A 124 -3.66 -8.05 10.98
N SER A 125 -4.21 -7.54 12.10
CA SER A 125 -4.90 -8.39 13.09
C SER A 125 -6.10 -9.10 12.48
N ALA A 126 -6.91 -8.41 11.67
CA ALA A 126 -8.10 -8.96 11.04
C ALA A 126 -7.74 -9.95 9.92
N ALA A 127 -6.70 -9.68 9.13
CA ALA A 127 -6.20 -10.59 8.10
C ALA A 127 -5.65 -11.90 8.70
N ASP A 128 -4.86 -11.83 9.78
CA ASP A 128 -4.32 -13.03 10.43
C ASP A 128 -5.39 -13.79 11.24
N ALA A 129 -6.34 -13.06 11.85
CA ALA A 129 -7.52 -13.67 12.45
C ALA A 129 -8.38 -14.41 11.42
N LEU A 130 -8.63 -13.83 10.25
CA LEU A 130 -9.32 -14.48 9.13
C LEU A 130 -8.57 -15.74 8.69
N ARG A 131 -7.25 -15.65 8.46
CA ARG A 131 -6.39 -16.77 8.06
C ARG A 131 -6.42 -17.95 9.03
N LEU A 132 -6.52 -17.69 10.34
CA LEU A 132 -6.45 -18.72 11.37
C LEU A 132 -7.82 -19.23 11.85
N THR A 133 -8.86 -18.40 11.80
CA THR A 133 -10.20 -18.71 12.35
C THR A 133 -11.29 -18.85 11.30
N GLY A 134 -11.06 -18.39 10.07
CA GLY A 134 -12.07 -18.31 9.02
C GLY A 134 -13.13 -17.22 9.23
N ILE A 135 -13.04 -16.41 10.28
CA ILE A 135 -14.04 -15.38 10.59
C ILE A 135 -13.63 -14.05 9.94
N GLY A 136 -14.22 -13.80 8.78
CA GLY A 136 -14.24 -12.49 8.14
C GLY A 136 -15.37 -11.60 8.67
N ARG A 137 -15.55 -10.47 8.00
CA ARG A 137 -16.60 -9.48 8.29
C ARG A 137 -18.00 -10.09 8.21
N ASN A 138 -18.25 -10.94 7.23
CA ASN A 138 -19.58 -11.50 6.96
C ASN A 138 -19.94 -12.54 8.04
N GLU A 139 -19.00 -13.42 8.34
CA GLU A 139 -19.12 -14.49 9.33
C GLU A 139 -19.31 -13.90 10.74
N PHE A 140 -18.58 -12.82 11.06
CA PHE A 140 -18.78 -12.04 12.28
C PHE A 140 -20.19 -11.44 12.38
N ILE A 141 -20.67 -10.80 11.31
CA ILE A 141 -22.04 -10.22 11.25
C ILE A 141 -23.08 -11.32 11.45
N ASP A 142 -22.90 -12.48 10.82
CA ASP A 142 -23.76 -13.63 10.93
C ASP A 142 -23.83 -14.20 12.35
N ILE A 143 -22.69 -14.33 13.03
CA ILE A 143 -22.60 -14.76 14.44
C ILE A 143 -23.26 -13.72 15.34
N MET A 144 -23.03 -12.42 15.12
CA MET A 144 -23.67 -11.34 15.88
C MET A 144 -25.20 -11.33 15.69
N ASN A 145 -25.70 -11.58 14.48
CA ASN A 145 -27.12 -11.71 14.19
C ASN A 145 -27.73 -12.95 14.89
N LYS A 146 -27.03 -14.09 14.88
CA LYS A 146 -27.41 -15.31 15.62
C LYS A 146 -27.43 -15.09 17.14
N CYS A 147 -26.50 -14.29 17.68
CA CYS A 147 -26.47 -13.91 19.09
C CYS A 147 -27.59 -12.92 19.48
N ARG A 148 -27.96 -12.00 18.57
CA ARG A 148 -29.00 -10.97 18.79
C ARG A 148 -30.43 -11.46 18.55
N SER A 149 -30.65 -12.56 17.84
CA SER A 149 -31.99 -13.08 17.53
C SER A 149 -32.69 -13.75 18.73
N LYS A 150 -31.95 -14.47 19.58
CA LYS A 150 -32.49 -15.17 20.76
C LYS A 150 -32.64 -14.25 21.98
N LYS A 151 -33.47 -13.21 21.84
CA LYS A 151 -33.67 -12.16 22.87
C LYS A 151 -34.41 -12.66 24.11
N ILE A 152 -33.69 -12.77 25.23
CA ILE A 152 -34.25 -12.53 26.57
C ILE A 152 -33.31 -11.56 27.30
N MET A 153 -33.75 -10.30 27.42
CA MET A 153 -33.01 -9.12 27.89
C MET A 153 -31.85 -8.61 27.01
N TRP A 154 -31.47 -7.35 27.26
CA TRP A 154 -30.57 -6.51 26.48
C TRP A 154 -29.07 -6.81 26.72
N LYS A 155 -28.65 -8.07 26.64
CA LYS A 155 -27.23 -8.46 26.75
C LYS A 155 -26.94 -9.61 25.80
N LEU A 156 -25.88 -9.49 24.99
CA LEU A 156 -25.39 -10.56 24.12
C LEU A 156 -25.26 -11.89 24.88
N ASN A 157 -25.84 -12.96 24.33
CA ASN A 157 -25.70 -14.29 24.95
C ASN A 157 -24.26 -14.83 24.71
N LYS A 158 -23.45 -14.70 25.76
CA LYS A 158 -22.03 -15.09 25.79
C LYS A 158 -21.80 -16.58 25.56
N SER A 159 -22.79 -17.45 25.80
CA SER A 159 -22.63 -18.88 25.50
C SER A 159 -22.66 -19.10 23.99
N ILE A 160 -23.70 -18.59 23.30
CA ILE A 160 -23.86 -18.67 21.85
C ILE A 160 -22.66 -18.08 21.12
N ALA A 161 -22.16 -16.91 21.56
CA ALA A 161 -20.98 -16.31 20.98
C ALA A 161 -19.76 -17.24 21.08
N LYS A 162 -19.53 -17.89 22.23
CA LYS A 162 -18.42 -18.83 22.43
C LYS A 162 -18.63 -20.17 21.70
N GLU A 163 -19.86 -20.63 21.59
CA GLU A 163 -20.27 -21.86 20.87
C GLU A 163 -20.20 -21.69 19.35
N SER A 164 -20.27 -20.46 18.84
CA SER A 164 -20.22 -20.14 17.41
C SER A 164 -18.80 -19.85 16.88
N LEU A 165 -17.79 -19.83 17.76
CA LEU A 165 -16.38 -19.67 17.38
C LEU A 165 -15.76 -21.04 17.09
N PRO A 166 -14.79 -21.12 16.15
CA PRO A 166 -14.10 -22.37 15.84
C PRO A 166 -13.34 -22.93 17.05
N THR A 167 -13.29 -24.25 17.16
CA THR A 167 -12.56 -24.98 18.20
C THR A 167 -11.18 -25.48 17.74
N GLN A 168 -10.92 -25.44 16.43
CA GLN A 168 -9.64 -25.79 15.80
C GLN A 168 -9.30 -24.73 14.74
N PRO A 169 -8.01 -24.49 14.44
CA PRO A 169 -7.60 -23.57 13.38
C PRO A 169 -8.06 -24.05 12.00
N VAL A 170 -8.28 -23.10 11.10
CA VAL A 170 -8.50 -23.37 9.67
C VAL A 170 -7.18 -23.83 9.04
N ASP A 171 -7.26 -24.77 8.10
CA ASP A 171 -6.09 -25.22 7.33
C ASP A 171 -5.64 -24.12 6.35
N PHE A 172 -4.35 -23.78 6.39
CA PHE A 172 -3.70 -22.80 5.51
C PHE A 172 -2.44 -23.39 4.88
N VAL A 173 -1.89 -22.72 3.87
CA VAL A 173 -0.63 -23.14 3.20
C VAL A 173 0.55 -22.95 4.15
N ILE A 174 1.27 -24.04 4.45
CA ILE A 174 2.52 -24.05 5.20
C ILE A 174 3.65 -24.24 4.19
N GLU A 175 4.58 -23.30 4.10
CA GLU A 175 5.71 -23.43 3.19
C GLU A 175 6.71 -24.52 3.65
N PRO A 176 7.39 -25.24 2.75
CA PRO A 176 8.30 -26.34 3.09
C PRO A 176 9.44 -25.94 4.04
N TRP A 177 9.84 -24.67 4.04
CA TRP A 177 10.95 -24.12 4.83
C TRP A 177 10.55 -23.58 6.23
N TRP A 178 9.25 -23.52 6.57
CA TRP A 178 8.80 -23.06 7.89
C TRP A 178 9.30 -24.00 9.00
N GLY A 179 9.72 -23.44 10.13
CA GLY A 179 10.21 -24.19 11.28
C GLY A 179 9.06 -24.80 12.09
N VAL A 180 9.20 -26.06 12.48
CA VAL A 180 8.32 -26.75 13.43
C VAL A 180 8.87 -26.58 14.83
N CYS A 181 8.14 -25.91 15.72
CA CYS A 181 8.58 -25.62 17.08
C CYS A 181 7.64 -26.22 18.14
N LEU A 182 8.22 -26.91 19.12
CA LEU A 182 7.49 -27.56 20.22
C LEU A 182 7.04 -26.57 21.30
N VAL A 183 5.94 -26.89 21.99
CA VAL A 183 5.52 -26.20 23.22
C VAL A 183 5.88 -27.00 24.48
N ASN A 184 5.82 -26.39 25.67
CA ASN A 184 6.00 -27.15 26.92
C ASN A 184 4.82 -28.11 27.16
N PHE A 185 5.03 -29.42 27.01
CA PHE A 185 4.02 -30.46 27.19
C PHE A 185 3.64 -30.68 28.65
N THR A 186 2.36 -30.96 28.90
CA THR A 186 1.89 -31.57 30.15
C THR A 186 2.03 -33.09 30.12
N LEU A 187 2.10 -33.72 31.30
CA LEU A 187 2.12 -35.18 31.45
C LEU A 187 0.87 -35.89 30.90
N GLU A 188 -0.23 -35.16 30.70
CA GLU A 188 -1.44 -35.68 30.07
C GLU A 188 -1.40 -35.61 28.54
N GLU A 189 -0.83 -34.55 27.97
CA GLU A 189 -0.65 -34.43 26.51
C GLU A 189 0.35 -35.48 26.02
N PHE A 190 1.48 -35.64 26.73
CA PHE A 190 2.51 -36.63 26.38
C PHE A 190 1.99 -38.08 26.37
N LYS A 191 1.05 -38.41 27.26
CA LYS A 191 0.38 -39.73 27.32
C LYS A 191 -0.68 -39.96 26.24
N LYS A 192 -1.03 -38.94 25.45
CA LYS A 192 -2.03 -38.99 24.37
C LYS A 192 -1.39 -38.96 22.98
N LEU A 193 -0.06 -39.02 22.90
CA LEU A 193 0.70 -39.11 21.66
C LEU A 193 0.66 -40.53 21.07
N SER A 194 0.63 -40.65 19.74
CA SER A 194 0.97 -41.92 19.07
C SER A 194 2.48 -42.16 19.07
N GLU A 195 2.92 -43.37 18.71
CA GLU A 195 4.35 -43.69 18.55
C GLU A 195 4.99 -42.83 17.43
N GLU A 196 4.25 -42.57 16.35
CA GLU A 196 4.66 -41.73 15.21
C GLU A 196 4.77 -40.24 15.59
N GLU A 197 3.81 -39.73 16.37
CA GLU A 197 3.85 -38.39 16.94
C GLU A 197 5.00 -38.23 17.93
N MET A 198 5.24 -39.24 18.77
CA MET A 198 6.34 -39.25 19.72
C MET A 198 7.70 -39.27 19.01
N ALA A 199 7.87 -40.11 17.98
CA ALA A 199 9.07 -40.12 17.13
C ALA A 199 9.29 -38.77 16.40
N THR A 200 8.21 -38.13 15.95
CA THR A 200 8.25 -36.80 15.34
C THR A 200 8.72 -35.73 16.32
N ILE A 201 8.20 -35.74 17.56
CA ILE A 201 8.63 -34.83 18.64
C ILE A 201 10.10 -35.11 19.01
N ASP A 202 10.50 -36.37 19.11
CA ASP A 202 11.87 -36.79 19.40
C ASP A 202 12.86 -36.34 18.32
N LYS A 203 12.42 -36.29 17.05
CA LYS A 203 13.20 -35.72 15.93
C LYS A 203 13.35 -34.20 16.07
N VAL A 204 12.26 -33.47 16.34
CA VAL A 204 12.29 -32.02 16.55
C VAL A 204 13.16 -31.60 17.75
N CYS A 205 13.31 -32.47 18.75
CA CYS A 205 14.22 -32.26 19.88
C CYS A 205 15.72 -32.52 19.58
N LYS A 206 16.07 -33.13 18.44
CA LYS A 206 17.43 -33.61 18.14
C LYS A 206 18.08 -32.92 16.94
N GLU A 207 17.30 -32.48 15.97
CA GLU A 207 17.81 -31.82 14.76
C GLU A 207 17.89 -30.30 14.97
N GLU A 208 18.99 -29.67 14.53
CA GLU A 208 19.17 -28.21 14.60
C GLU A 208 18.29 -27.46 13.58
N ALA A 209 17.86 -28.14 12.52
CA ALA A 209 17.08 -27.57 11.42
C ALA A 209 15.72 -28.29 11.26
N ASN A 210 14.67 -27.73 11.87
CA ASN A 210 13.35 -28.36 11.96
C ASN A 210 12.36 -27.87 10.89
N SER A 211 12.75 -27.84 9.62
CA SER A 211 11.88 -27.38 8.53
C SER A 211 10.74 -28.37 8.23
N PHE A 212 9.54 -27.84 7.92
CA PHE A 212 8.31 -28.59 7.68
C PHE A 212 8.46 -29.75 6.67
N ILE A 213 9.27 -29.57 5.62
CA ILE A 213 9.58 -30.58 4.61
C ILE A 213 10.19 -31.89 5.16
N LEU A 214 10.73 -31.87 6.38
CA LEU A 214 11.40 -33.02 7.01
C LEU A 214 10.44 -33.96 7.76
N PHE A 215 9.13 -33.67 7.77
CA PHE A 215 8.14 -34.36 8.59
C PHE A 215 6.89 -34.74 7.78
N ASP A 216 6.08 -35.66 8.33
CA ASP A 216 4.78 -36.00 7.74
C ASP A 216 3.80 -34.80 7.91
N PRO A 217 3.20 -34.28 6.80
CA PRO A 217 2.30 -33.14 6.87
C PRO A 217 1.06 -33.35 7.74
N GLU A 218 0.50 -34.56 7.81
CA GLU A 218 -0.72 -34.83 8.58
C GLU A 218 -0.42 -35.02 10.06
N ILE A 219 0.70 -35.64 10.42
CA ILE A 219 1.18 -35.70 11.82
C ILE A 219 1.42 -34.28 12.34
N ILE A 220 2.11 -33.44 11.56
CA ILE A 220 2.36 -32.04 11.93
C ILE A 220 1.07 -31.22 12.02
N LYS A 221 0.13 -31.35 11.07
CA LYS A 221 -1.20 -30.73 11.18
C LYS A 221 -1.96 -31.22 12.42
N GLY A 222 -1.89 -32.51 12.76
CA GLY A 222 -2.49 -33.09 13.96
C GLY A 222 -1.91 -32.52 15.27
N LEU A 223 -0.59 -32.36 15.35
CA LEU A 223 0.09 -31.68 16.45
C LEU A 223 -0.31 -30.20 16.54
N TYR A 224 -0.43 -29.50 15.39
CA TYR A 224 -0.81 -28.09 15.32
C TYR A 224 -2.27 -27.85 15.74
N ARG A 225 -3.22 -28.62 15.21
CA ARG A 225 -4.66 -28.53 15.56
C ARG A 225 -4.91 -28.83 17.06
N ARG A 226 -4.04 -29.63 17.71
CA ARG A 226 -4.04 -29.87 19.16
C ARG A 226 -3.28 -28.81 19.99
N GLY A 227 -2.60 -27.85 19.36
CA GLY A 227 -1.84 -26.81 20.06
C GLY A 227 -0.57 -27.32 20.77
N LEU A 228 0.06 -28.36 20.21
CA LEU A 228 1.29 -29.00 20.71
C LEU A 228 2.56 -28.54 19.95
N ILE A 229 2.37 -27.83 18.83
CA ILE A 229 3.42 -27.11 18.11
C ILE A 229 2.94 -25.72 17.70
N TYR A 230 3.89 -24.88 17.30
CA TYR A 230 3.67 -23.67 16.52
C TYR A 230 4.67 -23.63 15.36
N PHE A 231 4.34 -22.87 14.31
CA PHE A 231 5.25 -22.66 13.20
C PHE A 231 6.09 -21.40 13.43
N ASP A 232 7.41 -21.53 13.32
CA ASP A 232 8.26 -20.39 13.05
C ASP A 232 8.45 -20.18 11.53
N VAL A 233 8.77 -18.95 11.15
CA VAL A 233 8.95 -18.53 9.76
C VAL A 233 10.25 -17.72 9.74
N PRO A 234 11.41 -18.42 9.69
CA PRO A 234 12.72 -17.81 9.89
C PRO A 234 13.11 -16.95 8.68
N VAL A 235 13.53 -15.71 8.95
CA VAL A 235 13.95 -14.75 7.94
C VAL A 235 15.36 -14.27 8.27
N TYR A 236 16.29 -14.47 7.35
CA TYR A 236 17.71 -14.16 7.51
C TYR A 236 18.07 -12.82 6.84
N PRO A 237 19.21 -12.18 7.19
CA PRO A 237 19.57 -10.86 6.66
C PRO A 237 19.76 -10.84 5.13
N ASP A 238 20.25 -11.94 4.56
CA ASP A 238 20.55 -12.07 3.13
C ASP A 238 19.36 -12.62 2.31
N ASP A 239 18.26 -13.00 2.97
CA ASP A 239 17.05 -13.45 2.29
C ASP A 239 16.46 -12.34 1.43
N ARG A 240 15.92 -12.73 0.27
CA ARG A 240 15.24 -11.83 -0.68
C ARG A 240 13.76 -12.19 -0.74
N PHE A 241 12.88 -11.19 -0.79
CA PHE A 241 11.43 -11.41 -0.79
C PHE A 241 10.74 -10.67 -1.93
N LYS A 242 9.81 -11.36 -2.58
CA LYS A 242 8.88 -10.79 -3.55
C LYS A 242 7.54 -10.52 -2.86
N VAL A 243 7.05 -9.28 -2.95
CA VAL A 243 5.69 -8.94 -2.51
C VAL A 243 4.67 -9.47 -3.53
N SER A 244 3.68 -10.21 -3.03
CA SER A 244 2.56 -10.76 -3.80
C SER A 244 1.43 -9.74 -3.94
N ARG A 245 0.39 -10.06 -4.73
CA ARG A 245 -0.88 -9.34 -4.64
C ARG A 245 -1.46 -9.49 -3.23
N LEU A 246 -2.05 -8.42 -2.69
CA LEU A 246 -2.71 -8.42 -1.38
C LEU A 246 -4.12 -9.04 -1.46
N GLU A 247 -4.18 -10.28 -1.93
CA GLU A 247 -5.41 -11.05 -2.00
C GLU A 247 -5.90 -11.38 -0.58
N GLY A 248 -7.23 -11.27 -0.37
CA GLY A 248 -7.85 -11.42 0.95
C GLY A 248 -7.61 -10.27 1.94
N PHE A 249 -6.99 -9.15 1.54
CA PHE A 249 -6.72 -8.02 2.44
C PHE A 249 -7.98 -7.45 3.11
N VAL A 250 -7.91 -7.22 4.42
CA VAL A 250 -8.98 -6.67 5.24
C VAL A 250 -8.67 -5.21 5.57
N SER A 251 -9.32 -4.28 4.85
CA SER A 251 -9.18 -2.84 5.05
C SER A 251 -10.26 -2.31 6.00
N ASN A 252 -9.86 -2.06 7.24
CA ASN A 252 -10.67 -1.51 8.33
C ASN A 252 -10.20 -0.08 8.65
N ARG A 253 -11.13 0.85 8.89
CA ARG A 253 -10.84 2.30 8.86
C ARG A 253 -10.50 2.94 10.22
N GLU A 254 -10.68 2.23 11.33
CA GLU A 254 -10.70 2.81 12.68
C GLU A 254 -9.46 2.38 13.50
N GLN A 255 -8.31 2.99 13.25
CA GLN A 255 -7.08 2.76 14.02
C GLN A 255 -6.83 3.86 15.05
N SER A 256 -7.00 3.51 16.33
CA SER A 256 -6.68 4.36 17.49
C SER A 256 -5.43 3.92 18.25
N TYR A 257 -4.68 2.97 17.69
CA TYR A 257 -3.51 2.32 18.30
C TYR A 257 -2.32 2.31 17.33
N GLU A 258 -1.14 2.70 17.80
CA GLU A 258 0.12 2.64 17.05
C GLU A 258 0.76 1.24 17.17
N ASP A 259 0.67 0.44 16.11
CA ASP A 259 1.34 -0.85 16.00
C ASP A 259 2.69 -0.71 15.25
N PRO A 260 3.84 -0.95 15.92
CA PRO A 260 5.16 -0.73 15.32
C PRO A 260 5.54 -1.75 14.25
N ILE A 261 4.82 -2.88 14.15
CA ILE A 261 5.03 -3.88 13.09
C ILE A 261 4.17 -3.49 11.88
N GLU A 262 2.95 -3.01 12.09
CA GLU A 262 2.07 -2.46 11.03
C GLU A 262 2.71 -1.26 10.31
N GLU A 263 3.23 -0.27 11.05
CA GLU A 263 3.95 0.87 10.46
C GLU A 263 5.12 0.42 9.57
N LEU A 264 5.85 -0.60 10.02
CA LEU A 264 6.99 -1.16 9.30
C LEU A 264 6.56 -2.04 8.11
N LEU A 265 5.43 -2.75 8.19
CA LEU A 265 4.89 -3.57 7.11
C LEU A 265 4.52 -2.72 5.88
N TYR A 266 3.77 -1.63 6.06
CA TYR A 266 3.46 -0.73 4.95
C TYR A 266 4.75 -0.15 4.32
N ALA A 267 5.72 0.25 5.15
CA ALA A 267 7.01 0.75 4.66
C ALA A 267 7.81 -0.32 3.90
N VAL A 268 7.82 -1.58 4.37
CA VAL A 268 8.43 -2.73 3.69
C VAL A 268 7.74 -3.02 2.37
N PHE A 269 6.41 -2.94 2.26
CA PHE A 269 5.70 -3.17 1.00
C PHE A 269 6.06 -2.15 -0.09
N VAL A 270 6.15 -0.86 0.26
CA VAL A 270 6.56 0.20 -0.68
C VAL A 270 8.03 0.04 -1.09
N VAL A 271 8.91 -0.27 -0.13
CA VAL A 271 10.37 -0.30 -0.30
C VAL A 271 10.90 -1.67 -0.76
N SER A 272 10.07 -2.71 -0.85
CA SER A 272 10.51 -4.03 -1.31
C SER A 272 10.86 -4.07 -2.80
N SER A 273 11.89 -4.85 -3.13
CA SER A 273 12.33 -5.15 -4.49
C SER A 273 12.71 -6.63 -4.58
N GLU A 274 12.39 -7.29 -5.70
CA GLU A 274 12.77 -8.69 -5.95
C GLU A 274 14.29 -8.96 -5.84
N ASN A 275 15.10 -7.90 -5.85
CA ASN A 275 16.57 -7.94 -5.92
C ASN A 275 17.21 -7.30 -4.68
N SER A 276 16.46 -7.11 -3.59
CA SER A 276 16.95 -6.53 -2.34
C SER A 276 16.91 -7.54 -1.19
N THR A 277 17.96 -7.59 -0.38
CA THR A 277 18.00 -8.42 0.83
C THR A 277 17.27 -7.74 2.00
N VAL A 278 16.90 -8.50 3.02
CA VAL A 278 16.36 -7.99 4.28
C VAL A 278 17.30 -6.95 4.93
N ALA A 279 18.62 -7.15 4.85
CA ALA A 279 19.62 -6.19 5.32
C ALA A 279 19.62 -4.88 4.49
N GLU A 280 19.57 -4.97 3.17
CA GLU A 280 19.48 -3.81 2.27
C GLU A 280 18.17 -3.03 2.50
N LEU A 281 17.05 -3.72 2.74
CA LEU A 281 15.77 -3.13 3.13
C LEU A 281 15.86 -2.40 4.48
N ALA A 282 16.49 -3.01 5.49
CA ALA A 282 16.68 -2.40 6.81
C ALA A 282 17.53 -1.12 6.74
N ALA A 283 18.65 -1.17 6.02
CA ALA A 283 19.49 0.00 5.76
C ALA A 283 18.75 1.10 4.99
N THR A 284 17.90 0.72 4.02
CA THR A 284 17.09 1.68 3.25
C THR A 284 16.02 2.35 4.12
N LEU A 285 15.32 1.59 4.96
CA LEU A 285 14.31 2.12 5.88
C LEU A 285 14.89 2.82 7.13
N GLN A 286 16.17 2.59 7.46
CA GLN A 286 16.77 2.90 8.77
C GLN A 286 16.00 2.25 9.94
N ALA A 287 15.46 1.06 9.69
CA ALA A 287 14.76 0.23 10.66
C ALA A 287 15.74 -0.70 11.40
N ASP A 288 15.33 -1.20 12.57
CA ASP A 288 16.04 -2.29 13.23
C ASP A 288 15.90 -3.59 12.43
N LEU A 289 17.00 -4.32 12.26
CA LEU A 289 17.04 -5.52 11.44
C LEU A 289 16.12 -6.63 11.99
N SER A 290 16.06 -6.81 13.31
CA SER A 290 15.19 -7.83 13.93
C SER A 290 13.70 -7.48 13.80
N GLN A 291 13.37 -6.18 13.85
CA GLN A 291 12.00 -5.71 13.60
C GLN A 291 11.61 -5.90 12.13
N LEU A 292 12.52 -5.70 11.18
CA LEU A 292 12.25 -5.94 9.76
C LEU A 292 12.16 -7.44 9.44
N GLN A 293 13.01 -8.28 10.04
CA GLN A 293 12.89 -9.74 9.97
C GLN A 293 11.52 -10.20 10.51
N ALA A 294 11.04 -9.63 11.62
CA ALA A 294 9.70 -9.91 12.17
C ALA A 294 8.57 -9.48 11.22
N ALA A 295 8.66 -8.29 10.60
CA ALA A 295 7.69 -7.81 9.62
C ALA A 295 7.69 -8.70 8.35
N ALA A 296 8.85 -9.03 7.79
CA ALA A 296 8.98 -9.92 6.64
C ALA A 296 8.47 -11.34 6.95
N SER A 297 8.80 -11.89 8.12
CA SER A 297 8.28 -13.18 8.63
C SER A 297 6.76 -13.17 8.66
N PHE A 298 6.16 -12.08 9.15
CA PHE A 298 4.70 -11.93 9.20
C PHE A 298 4.06 -11.76 7.81
N ALA A 299 4.67 -10.99 6.90
CA ALA A 299 4.20 -10.88 5.51
C ALA A 299 4.22 -12.25 4.80
N CYS A 300 5.20 -13.10 5.10
CA CYS A 300 5.25 -14.49 4.62
C CYS A 300 4.13 -15.36 5.22
N ARG A 301 3.81 -15.20 6.51
CA ARG A 301 2.70 -15.92 7.18
C ARG A 301 1.33 -15.62 6.55
N LEU A 302 1.16 -14.45 5.94
CA LEU A 302 -0.05 -14.06 5.20
C LEU A 302 -0.02 -14.40 3.69
N GLY A 303 1.09 -14.95 3.17
CA GLY A 303 1.28 -15.18 1.72
C GLY A 303 1.54 -13.91 0.89
N TRP A 304 1.62 -12.75 1.55
CA TRP A 304 1.85 -11.44 0.93
C TRP A 304 3.33 -11.17 0.62
N ALA A 305 4.24 -11.97 1.16
CA ALA A 305 5.63 -12.06 0.73
C ALA A 305 6.02 -13.52 0.46
N VAL A 306 6.74 -13.77 -0.64
CA VAL A 306 7.31 -15.08 -0.99
C VAL A 306 8.83 -14.98 -0.96
N LYS A 307 9.48 -15.96 -0.32
CA LYS A 307 10.94 -16.06 -0.25
C LYS A 307 11.50 -16.42 -1.63
N SER A 308 12.29 -15.53 -2.22
CA SER A 308 12.96 -15.75 -3.49
C SER A 308 14.18 -16.65 -3.29
N ILE A 309 14.07 -17.92 -3.66
CA ILE A 309 15.20 -18.86 -3.70
C ILE A 309 15.91 -18.68 -5.04
N ASP A 310 17.18 -18.28 -5.02
CA ASP A 310 18.03 -18.29 -6.21
C ASP A 310 18.56 -19.73 -6.42
N PRO A 311 18.21 -20.41 -7.53
CA PRO A 311 18.75 -21.74 -7.80
C PRO A 311 20.28 -21.73 -7.98
N ALA A 312 20.90 -20.59 -8.32
CA ALA A 312 22.35 -20.49 -8.41
C ALA A 312 23.04 -20.55 -7.04
N SER A 313 22.50 -19.91 -5.99
CA SER A 313 23.15 -19.93 -4.66
C SER A 313 23.17 -21.34 -4.06
N VAL A 314 22.06 -22.07 -4.17
CA VAL A 314 21.94 -23.47 -3.71
C VAL A 314 22.97 -24.40 -4.41
N LEU A 315 23.27 -24.14 -5.69
CA LEU A 315 24.29 -24.88 -6.43
C LEU A 315 25.73 -24.45 -6.09
N HIS A 316 25.95 -23.20 -5.70
CA HIS A 316 27.27 -22.71 -5.28
C HIS A 316 27.65 -23.17 -3.86
N ASP A 317 26.71 -23.21 -2.92
CA ASP A 317 26.93 -23.81 -1.59
C ASP A 317 27.30 -25.30 -1.69
N SER A 318 26.88 -25.98 -2.76
CA SER A 318 27.25 -27.37 -3.05
C SER A 318 28.70 -27.56 -3.52
N THR A 319 29.49 -26.49 -3.73
CA THR A 319 30.84 -26.56 -4.31
C THR A 319 31.93 -25.76 -3.58
N ALA A 320 31.64 -25.10 -2.45
CA ALA A 320 32.63 -24.41 -1.62
C ALA A 320 32.97 -25.21 -0.34
N PRO A 321 34.25 -25.60 -0.10
CA PRO A 321 34.62 -26.34 1.11
C PRO A 321 34.70 -25.43 2.33
N GLY A 322 33.57 -25.26 3.05
CA GLY A 322 33.46 -24.29 4.15
C GLY A 322 32.49 -24.62 5.29
N ILE A 323 31.87 -25.80 5.32
CA ILE A 323 30.95 -26.25 6.41
C ILE A 323 31.50 -27.56 7.02
N PRO A 324 31.46 -27.76 8.35
CA PRO A 324 32.14 -28.91 8.97
C PRO A 324 31.33 -30.20 8.78
N ASN A 325 31.80 -31.09 7.90
CA ASN A 325 31.23 -32.43 7.78
C ASN A 325 31.63 -33.32 8.96
N ILE A 326 30.69 -34.17 9.37
CA ILE A 326 30.82 -35.12 10.48
C ILE A 326 31.94 -36.13 10.18
N ASN A 327 32.99 -36.13 10.99
CA ASN A 327 33.98 -37.21 11.04
C ASN A 327 33.74 -38.05 12.30
N LEU A 328 33.42 -39.33 12.12
CA LEU A 328 33.44 -40.33 13.18
C LEU A 328 34.86 -40.92 13.28
N SER A 329 35.55 -40.66 14.39
CA SER A 329 36.76 -41.38 14.78
C SER A 329 36.96 -41.26 16.30
N ASP A 330 36.98 -42.39 17.00
CA ASP A 330 37.47 -42.45 18.39
C ASP A 330 38.96 -42.08 18.45
N GLU A 331 39.37 -41.40 19.53
CA GLU A 331 40.37 -41.85 20.53
C GLU A 331 40.73 -40.70 21.52
N GLU A 332 41.44 -41.02 22.61
CA GLU A 332 41.48 -40.21 23.84
C GLU A 332 42.42 -38.96 23.92
N ASP A 333 42.07 -38.08 24.88
CA ASP A 333 42.90 -37.08 25.62
C ASP A 333 43.43 -35.82 24.87
N GLY A 334 43.76 -34.76 25.62
CA GLY A 334 44.39 -33.54 25.07
C GLY A 334 44.03 -32.16 25.65
N SER A 335 43.69 -32.05 26.94
CA SER A 335 43.34 -30.80 27.65
C SER A 335 44.07 -29.49 27.25
N ARG A 336 43.33 -28.41 26.88
CA ARG A 336 43.49 -27.00 27.39
C ARG A 336 42.60 -25.94 26.71
N ALA A 337 42.41 -24.78 27.37
CA ALA A 337 41.64 -23.62 26.89
C ALA A 337 42.40 -22.28 27.10
N SER A 338 42.20 -21.28 26.22
CA SER A 338 42.58 -19.88 26.47
C SER A 338 41.98 -18.83 25.49
N VAL A 339 40.84 -18.24 25.88
CA VAL A 339 40.62 -16.78 26.07
C VAL A 339 41.31 -15.76 25.13
N SER A 340 40.48 -15.02 24.36
CA SER A 340 40.54 -13.55 24.05
C SER A 340 41.76 -12.91 23.36
N SER A 341 41.52 -12.09 22.32
CA SER A 341 41.46 -10.62 22.48
C SER A 341 41.25 -9.82 21.17
N LEU A 342 40.62 -8.65 21.30
CA LEU A 342 40.58 -7.57 20.30
C LEU A 342 41.85 -6.71 20.42
N ASN A 343 42.27 -6.05 19.34
CA ASN A 343 42.72 -4.65 19.42
C ASN A 343 42.75 -3.92 18.06
N MET A 344 42.57 -2.59 18.12
CA MET A 344 42.79 -1.65 17.01
C MET A 344 44.18 -1.01 17.13
N SER A 345 44.70 -0.45 16.02
CA SER A 345 45.82 0.50 16.04
C SER A 345 45.67 1.57 14.96
N ILE A 346 45.86 2.83 15.34
CA ILE A 346 45.87 4.03 14.50
C ILE A 346 47.28 4.62 14.54
N ASP A 347 47.84 5.08 13.40
CA ASP A 347 48.41 6.45 13.23
C ASP A 347 48.93 6.69 11.78
N GLY A 348 49.38 7.91 11.44
CA GLY A 348 50.63 8.06 10.68
C GLY A 348 50.67 8.79 9.33
N THR A 349 49.75 9.72 9.05
CA THR A 349 49.81 10.79 7.99
C THR A 349 50.98 10.84 6.97
N THR A 350 50.66 10.91 5.67
CA THR A 350 51.38 11.79 4.71
C THR A 350 50.37 12.47 3.77
N VAL A 351 50.65 13.73 3.38
CA VAL A 351 49.77 14.54 2.54
C VAL A 351 50.31 14.65 1.11
N GLN A 352 49.49 14.27 0.13
CA GLN A 352 49.51 14.84 -1.23
C GLN A 352 48.07 15.10 -1.69
N GLN A 353 47.92 16.05 -2.60
CA GLN A 353 46.63 16.62 -3.00
C GLN A 353 46.49 16.52 -4.52
N GLY A 354 45.46 15.85 -5.02
CA GLY A 354 45.27 15.62 -6.46
C GLY A 354 43.94 14.97 -6.83
N ASP A 355 43.01 15.82 -7.26
CA ASP A 355 41.88 15.57 -8.17
C ASP A 355 40.78 14.54 -7.84
N ILE A 356 39.70 14.64 -8.63
CA ILE A 356 38.36 14.16 -8.31
C ILE A 356 37.94 13.08 -9.33
N SER A 357 37.77 11.83 -8.86
CA SER A 357 37.08 10.78 -9.62
C SER A 357 36.49 9.71 -8.70
N GLY A 358 35.46 10.07 -7.94
CA GLY A 358 34.70 9.14 -7.09
C GLY A 358 33.76 8.26 -7.91
N THR A 359 34.30 7.26 -8.60
CA THR A 359 33.52 6.20 -9.27
C THR A 359 33.36 5.02 -8.31
N GLU A 360 32.48 5.16 -7.31
CA GLU A 360 32.18 4.08 -6.38
C GLU A 360 31.22 3.04 -7.00
N ASN A 361 31.41 1.78 -6.61
CA ASN A 361 30.88 0.64 -7.35
C ASN A 361 29.37 0.43 -7.11
N TYR A 362 28.57 0.65 -8.14
CA TYR A 362 27.25 0.03 -8.26
C TYR A 362 27.38 -1.39 -8.84
N GLY A 363 26.42 -2.26 -8.53
CA GLY A 363 26.48 -3.70 -8.77
C GLY A 363 26.52 -4.15 -10.24
N PRO A 364 26.57 -5.47 -10.51
CA PRO A 364 26.68 -6.01 -11.85
C PRO A 364 25.58 -5.47 -12.78
N ALA A 365 26.00 -4.92 -13.92
CA ALA A 365 25.16 -4.10 -14.78
C ALA A 365 23.86 -4.82 -15.19
N SER A 366 22.73 -4.33 -14.69
CA SER A 366 21.40 -4.87 -14.95
C SER A 366 21.12 -4.96 -16.46
N ALA A 367 20.68 -6.13 -16.92
CA ALA A 367 20.22 -6.32 -18.30
C ALA A 367 18.89 -5.57 -18.62
N TYR A 368 18.31 -4.89 -17.63
CA TYR A 368 17.04 -4.18 -17.68
C TYR A 368 17.19 -2.77 -17.12
N THR A 369 16.58 -1.78 -17.78
CA THR A 369 16.39 -0.43 -17.22
C THR A 369 15.09 -0.41 -16.38
N ARG A 370 15.17 0.10 -15.16
CA ARG A 370 14.08 0.12 -14.17
C ARG A 370 13.38 1.47 -14.17
N VAL A 371 12.06 1.45 -14.31
CA VAL A 371 11.20 2.63 -14.44
C VAL A 371 10.15 2.62 -13.33
N ALA A 372 10.10 3.67 -12.52
CA ALA A 372 8.97 3.91 -11.63
C ALA A 372 7.95 4.83 -12.32
N PHE A 373 6.71 4.36 -12.49
CA PHE A 373 5.59 5.19 -12.93
C PHE A 373 4.79 5.67 -11.70
N VAL A 374 4.83 6.96 -11.43
CA VAL A 374 4.26 7.58 -10.22
C VAL A 374 2.82 8.03 -10.48
N VAL A 375 1.88 7.54 -9.68
CA VAL A 375 0.43 7.80 -9.78
C VAL A 375 -0.17 8.24 -8.45
N ASP A 376 -1.35 8.84 -8.47
CA ASP A 376 -2.05 9.38 -7.31
C ASP A 376 -3.18 8.45 -6.79
N ALA A 377 -3.87 8.90 -5.73
CA ALA A 377 -5.05 8.20 -5.21
C ALA A 377 -6.22 8.12 -6.21
N ASN A 378 -6.32 9.01 -7.22
CA ASN A 378 -7.42 8.97 -8.19
C ASN A 378 -7.33 7.72 -9.06
N ILE A 379 -6.14 7.38 -9.56
CA ILE A 379 -5.90 6.10 -10.27
C ILE A 379 -6.33 4.90 -9.40
N THR A 380 -5.98 4.85 -8.12
CA THR A 380 -6.44 3.74 -7.24
C THR A 380 -7.96 3.72 -7.06
N SER A 381 -8.60 4.89 -7.07
CA SER A 381 -10.06 5.01 -6.90
C SER A 381 -10.81 4.52 -8.14
N TYR A 382 -10.35 4.86 -9.35
CA TYR A 382 -10.94 4.39 -10.60
C TYR A 382 -10.82 2.86 -10.75
N LEU A 383 -9.66 2.29 -10.39
CA LEU A 383 -9.44 0.84 -10.44
C LEU A 383 -10.23 0.06 -9.37
N MET A 384 -10.68 0.72 -8.29
CA MET A 384 -11.54 0.13 -7.25
C MET A 384 -13.03 0.07 -7.64
N MET A 385 -13.45 0.69 -8.73
CA MET A 385 -14.85 0.66 -9.17
C MET A 385 -15.22 -0.69 -9.77
N GLY A 386 -15.72 -1.60 -8.92
CA GLY A 386 -16.09 -2.97 -9.30
C GLY A 386 -17.19 -3.12 -10.35
N SER A 387 -17.84 -2.03 -10.76
CA SER A 387 -18.75 -1.98 -11.93
C SER A 387 -18.01 -1.96 -13.27
N VAL A 388 -16.71 -1.63 -13.27
CA VAL A 388 -15.89 -1.46 -14.49
C VAL A 388 -15.21 -2.79 -14.87
N SER A 389 -14.50 -3.44 -13.93
CA SER A 389 -14.08 -4.85 -14.06
C SER A 389 -13.71 -5.45 -12.71
N PRO A 390 -14.10 -6.71 -12.40
CA PRO A 390 -13.78 -7.35 -11.12
C PRO A 390 -12.29 -7.69 -10.95
N GLY A 391 -11.53 -7.89 -12.03
CA GLY A 391 -10.10 -8.20 -11.96
C GLY A 391 -9.26 -7.05 -11.41
N LEU A 392 -9.58 -5.83 -11.83
CA LEU A 392 -8.86 -4.59 -11.47
C LEU A 392 -8.84 -4.33 -9.96
N LYS A 393 -9.86 -4.77 -9.21
CA LYS A 393 -9.93 -4.63 -7.76
C LYS A 393 -8.70 -5.22 -7.05
N SER A 394 -8.15 -6.35 -7.54
CA SER A 394 -6.98 -7.00 -6.92
C SER A 394 -5.71 -6.14 -7.01
N HIS A 395 -5.45 -5.58 -8.19
CA HIS A 395 -4.37 -4.62 -8.44
C HIS A 395 -4.61 -3.31 -7.69
N ALA A 396 -5.86 -2.83 -7.62
CA ALA A 396 -6.23 -1.59 -6.97
C ALA A 396 -6.03 -1.62 -5.45
N VAL A 397 -6.49 -2.69 -4.77
CA VAL A 397 -6.23 -2.93 -3.34
C VAL A 397 -4.73 -3.03 -3.08
N THR A 398 -4.00 -3.78 -3.92
CA THR A 398 -2.54 -3.91 -3.79
C THR A 398 -1.86 -2.53 -3.94
N LEU A 399 -2.18 -1.75 -4.97
CA LEU A 399 -1.60 -0.42 -5.17
C LEU A 399 -1.99 0.60 -4.08
N TYR A 400 -3.18 0.47 -3.50
CA TYR A 400 -3.63 1.32 -2.41
C TYR A 400 -2.89 1.00 -1.10
N GLU A 401 -2.90 -0.27 -0.67
CA GLU A 401 -2.41 -0.70 0.65
C GLU A 401 -0.89 -0.98 0.66
N ALA A 402 -0.34 -1.67 -0.36
CA ALA A 402 1.11 -1.87 -0.52
C ALA A 402 1.83 -0.63 -1.10
N GLY A 403 1.08 0.31 -1.69
CA GLY A 403 1.63 1.52 -2.32
C GLY A 403 2.43 1.30 -3.60
N LYS A 404 2.53 0.04 -4.07
CA LYS A 404 3.38 -0.37 -5.19
C LYS A 404 2.75 -1.54 -5.96
N LEU A 405 2.88 -1.54 -7.28
CA LEU A 405 2.72 -2.72 -8.13
C LEU A 405 4.03 -2.98 -8.85
N GLY A 406 4.67 -4.12 -8.57
CA GLY A 406 5.92 -4.52 -9.23
C GLY A 406 5.69 -5.02 -10.65
N HIS A 407 6.73 -4.96 -11.49
CA HIS A 407 6.73 -5.35 -12.91
C HIS A 407 6.00 -6.64 -13.26
N ALA A 408 6.08 -7.67 -12.41
CA ALA A 408 5.39 -8.95 -12.65
C ALA A 408 3.86 -8.82 -12.72
N SER A 409 3.26 -7.87 -12.01
CA SER A 409 1.80 -7.62 -12.02
C SER A 409 1.36 -6.75 -13.21
N ILE A 410 2.28 -6.07 -13.90
CA ILE A 410 1.92 -5.08 -14.94
C ILE A 410 1.35 -5.75 -16.19
N TYR A 411 1.79 -6.97 -16.53
CA TYR A 411 1.21 -7.72 -17.65
C TYR A 411 -0.25 -8.10 -17.38
N ASP A 412 -0.52 -8.68 -16.20
CA ASP A 412 -1.89 -9.00 -15.75
C ASP A 412 -2.76 -7.74 -15.69
N LEU A 413 -2.23 -6.63 -15.15
CA LEU A 413 -2.94 -5.35 -15.13
C LEU A 413 -3.27 -4.83 -16.54
N CYS A 414 -2.33 -4.87 -17.49
CA CYS A 414 -2.60 -4.44 -18.87
C CYS A 414 -3.64 -5.33 -19.56
N LYS A 415 -3.61 -6.65 -19.29
CA LYS A 415 -4.62 -7.61 -19.76
C LYS A 415 -6.00 -7.32 -19.17
N ASP A 416 -6.09 -7.07 -17.86
CA ASP A 416 -7.35 -6.75 -17.18
C ASP A 416 -7.90 -5.39 -17.63
N LEU A 417 -7.05 -4.37 -17.82
CA LEU A 417 -7.42 -3.08 -18.43
C LEU A 417 -7.89 -3.25 -19.88
N GLY A 418 -7.33 -4.22 -20.61
CA GLY A 418 -7.77 -4.61 -21.95
C GLY A 418 -9.21 -5.11 -22.02
N THR A 419 -9.77 -5.64 -20.91
CA THR A 419 -11.19 -6.07 -20.88
C THR A 419 -12.18 -4.91 -21.01
N LEU A 420 -11.72 -3.66 -20.86
CA LEU A 420 -12.54 -2.46 -21.01
C LEU A 420 -12.56 -1.94 -22.47
N GLU A 421 -11.67 -2.42 -23.34
CA GLU A 421 -11.50 -1.88 -24.68
C GLU A 421 -12.76 -2.10 -25.55
N GLY A 422 -13.28 -1.02 -26.15
CA GLY A 422 -14.51 -1.04 -26.93
C GLY A 422 -15.81 -1.05 -26.12
N THR A 423 -15.76 -1.21 -24.80
CA THR A 423 -16.95 -1.03 -23.95
C THR A 423 -17.35 0.45 -23.89
N LYS A 424 -18.66 0.71 -23.82
CA LYS A 424 -19.22 2.07 -23.67
C LYS A 424 -19.98 2.14 -22.36
N PHE A 425 -19.73 3.20 -21.61
CA PHE A 425 -20.44 3.52 -20.37
C PHE A 425 -21.14 4.89 -20.51
N GLU A 426 -22.04 5.18 -19.57
CA GLU A 426 -22.73 6.47 -19.51
C GLU A 426 -22.21 7.31 -18.33
N GLY A 427 -22.13 8.63 -18.54
CA GLY A 427 -21.64 9.58 -17.53
C GLY A 427 -20.18 9.33 -17.11
N GLU A 428 -19.90 9.58 -15.83
CA GLU A 428 -18.57 9.52 -15.20
C GLU A 428 -17.85 8.17 -15.43
N LEU A 429 -18.59 7.08 -15.57
CA LEU A 429 -18.04 5.74 -15.85
C LEU A 429 -17.26 5.69 -17.19
N GLN A 430 -17.62 6.51 -18.17
CA GLN A 430 -16.86 6.61 -19.41
C GLN A 430 -15.54 7.35 -19.21
N GLU A 431 -15.48 8.32 -18.29
CA GLU A 431 -14.23 9.03 -17.95
C GLU A 431 -13.28 8.07 -17.23
N PHE A 432 -13.77 7.27 -16.28
CA PHE A 432 -12.97 6.24 -15.61
C PHE A 432 -12.45 5.17 -16.58
N ALA A 433 -13.25 4.75 -17.57
CA ALA A 433 -12.80 3.87 -18.64
C ALA A 433 -11.71 4.53 -19.53
N ASN A 434 -11.85 5.82 -19.85
CA ASN A 434 -10.84 6.57 -20.60
C ASN A 434 -9.52 6.69 -19.82
N HIS A 435 -9.57 6.91 -18.50
CA HIS A 435 -8.39 6.91 -17.63
C HIS A 435 -7.73 5.53 -17.56
N ALA A 436 -8.52 4.46 -17.46
CA ALA A 436 -8.03 3.08 -17.44
C ALA A 436 -7.36 2.68 -18.77
N PHE A 437 -7.93 3.07 -19.91
CA PHE A 437 -7.30 2.91 -21.23
C PHE A 437 -5.99 3.71 -21.33
N SER A 438 -6.00 4.98 -20.90
CA SER A 438 -4.80 5.83 -20.89
C SER A 438 -3.66 5.24 -20.05
N LEU A 439 -3.99 4.68 -18.87
CA LEU A 439 -3.06 3.97 -18.01
C LEU A 439 -2.43 2.78 -18.75
N ARG A 440 -3.23 1.93 -19.41
CA ARG A 440 -2.74 0.79 -20.20
C ARG A 440 -1.76 1.25 -21.29
N CYS A 441 -2.13 2.24 -22.10
CA CYS A 441 -1.27 2.74 -23.18
C CYS A 441 0.07 3.30 -22.66
N VAL A 442 0.07 3.97 -21.51
CA VAL A 442 1.31 4.44 -20.87
C VAL A 442 2.16 3.28 -20.39
N LEU A 443 1.58 2.27 -19.74
CA LEU A 443 2.32 1.09 -19.26
C LEU A 443 2.93 0.27 -20.42
N GLU A 444 2.16 0.05 -21.49
CA GLU A 444 2.65 -0.62 -22.71
C GLU A 444 3.80 0.17 -23.36
N CYS A 445 3.68 1.51 -23.46
CA CYS A 445 4.73 2.38 -23.98
C CYS A 445 6.01 2.35 -23.12
N LEU A 446 5.89 2.39 -21.79
CA LEU A 446 7.03 2.33 -20.88
C LEU A 446 7.72 0.96 -20.90
N MET A 447 6.97 -0.15 -21.07
CA MET A 447 7.54 -1.49 -21.26
C MET A 447 8.25 -1.64 -22.61
N ALA A 448 7.73 -1.01 -23.67
CA ALA A 448 8.34 -1.00 -25.00
C ALA A 448 9.62 -0.14 -25.08
N GLY A 449 9.82 0.79 -24.13
CA GLY A 449 10.93 1.75 -24.15
C GLY A 449 10.63 3.04 -24.92
N GLY A 450 9.34 3.34 -25.13
CA GLY A 450 8.85 4.44 -25.96
C GLY A 450 8.07 3.97 -27.19
N VAL A 451 7.48 4.92 -27.92
CA VAL A 451 6.83 4.65 -29.20
C VAL A 451 7.91 4.31 -30.24
N ALA A 452 7.69 3.26 -31.03
CA ALA A 452 8.57 2.94 -32.14
C ALA A 452 8.54 4.06 -33.19
N THR A 453 9.65 4.76 -33.36
CA THR A 453 9.84 5.67 -34.50
C THR A 453 10.09 4.84 -35.75
N ASP A 454 9.07 4.63 -36.57
CA ASP A 454 9.27 4.18 -37.95
C ASP A 454 10.14 5.21 -38.66
N GLU A 455 11.39 4.83 -38.99
CA GLU A 455 12.41 5.73 -39.53
C GLU A 455 12.03 6.31 -40.92
N THR A 456 10.96 5.79 -41.54
CA THR A 456 10.34 6.27 -42.78
C THR A 456 9.40 7.46 -42.61
N ALA A 457 8.96 7.79 -41.39
CA ALA A 457 7.98 8.86 -41.15
C ALA A 457 8.57 10.28 -41.13
N VAL A 458 9.87 10.42 -40.86
CA VAL A 458 10.48 11.71 -40.51
C VAL A 458 10.76 12.59 -41.74
N GLU A 459 11.11 12.02 -42.90
CA GLU A 459 11.33 12.79 -44.13
C GLU A 459 10.05 13.37 -44.77
N GLY A 460 8.86 13.01 -44.26
CA GLY A 460 7.57 13.43 -44.81
C GLY A 460 7.09 14.83 -44.40
N CYS A 461 7.61 15.40 -43.31
CA CYS A 461 7.05 16.62 -42.71
C CYS A 461 7.62 17.92 -43.30
N ASP A 462 8.95 17.97 -43.52
CA ASP A 462 9.70 19.20 -43.83
C ASP A 462 9.50 19.77 -45.25
N LYS A 463 8.55 19.22 -46.03
CA LYS A 463 8.28 19.61 -47.43
C LYS A 463 6.86 20.14 -47.67
N LYS A 464 6.09 20.46 -46.63
CA LYS A 464 4.70 20.93 -46.77
C LYS A 464 4.37 22.30 -46.15
N SER A 465 5.38 23.04 -45.67
CA SER A 465 5.23 24.37 -45.04
C SER A 465 5.75 25.56 -45.87
N LEU A 466 6.13 25.34 -47.15
CA LEU A 466 6.83 26.36 -47.96
C LEU A 466 6.16 26.69 -49.31
N VAL A 467 4.88 27.07 -49.28
CA VAL A 467 4.23 27.83 -50.37
C VAL A 467 3.26 28.87 -49.78
N SER A 468 3.13 30.03 -50.46
CA SER A 468 2.14 31.10 -50.24
C SER A 468 2.16 31.87 -48.90
N SER A 469 3.21 32.68 -48.69
CA SER A 469 3.08 33.94 -47.93
C SER A 469 4.13 34.98 -48.35
N SER A 470 3.93 35.63 -49.50
CA SER A 470 4.72 36.82 -49.89
C SER A 470 3.95 37.71 -50.87
N ASN A 471 3.36 38.78 -50.35
CA ASN A 471 3.66 40.16 -50.75
C ASN A 471 2.94 41.12 -49.79
N GLU A 472 3.60 42.23 -49.48
CA GLU A 472 3.06 43.31 -48.65
C GLU A 472 2.25 44.28 -49.51
N ASP A 473 1.20 44.88 -48.95
CA ASP A 473 1.16 46.34 -48.73
C ASP A 473 -0.16 46.75 -48.06
N ALA A 474 -0.08 47.68 -47.10
CA ALA A 474 -1.22 48.38 -46.53
C ALA A 474 -1.23 49.83 -47.03
N PRO A 475 -2.39 50.51 -47.07
CA PRO A 475 -2.68 51.35 -45.91
C PRO A 475 -4.16 51.47 -45.50
N SER A 476 -4.33 51.71 -44.20
CA SER A 476 -5.45 52.37 -43.49
C SER A 476 -6.55 53.09 -44.30
N LEU A 477 -7.81 52.97 -43.87
CA LEU A 477 -8.43 53.98 -42.99
C LEU A 477 -9.84 53.62 -42.44
N ILE A 478 -10.16 54.30 -41.35
CA ILE A 478 -11.40 54.34 -40.55
C ILE A 478 -12.63 54.78 -41.38
N ALA A 479 -13.81 54.16 -41.19
CA ALA A 479 -15.11 54.85 -40.99
C ALA A 479 -16.31 53.90 -40.74
N ASP A 480 -17.02 54.17 -39.63
CA ASP A 480 -18.48 54.21 -39.40
C ASP A 480 -19.47 53.11 -39.85
N ILE A 481 -20.33 52.76 -38.90
CA ILE A 481 -21.58 51.99 -39.05
C ILE A 481 -22.75 52.97 -39.26
N THR A 482 -23.63 52.76 -40.24
CA THR A 482 -25.04 53.18 -40.10
C THR A 482 -26.03 52.36 -40.94
N LEU A 483 -27.26 52.28 -40.43
CA LEU A 483 -28.39 51.46 -40.87
C LEU A 483 -29.08 51.95 -42.16
N THR A 484 -29.81 51.05 -42.83
CA THR A 484 -31.09 51.39 -43.47
C THR A 484 -32.03 50.18 -43.59
N ASP A 485 -33.31 50.36 -43.21
CA ASP A 485 -34.37 49.36 -43.37
C ASP A 485 -34.92 49.27 -44.80
N LYS A 486 -35.43 48.08 -45.21
CA LYS A 486 -36.89 47.88 -45.43
C LYS A 486 -37.33 46.48 -45.90
N SER A 487 -38.08 45.82 -45.03
CA SER A 487 -39.39 45.16 -45.27
C SER A 487 -39.75 44.52 -46.63
N ARG A 488 -40.19 43.25 -46.58
CA ARG A 488 -41.57 42.87 -46.98
C ARG A 488 -42.06 41.72 -46.07
N CYS A 489 -43.38 41.48 -46.02
CA CYS A 489 -44.09 40.65 -45.05
C CYS A 489 -45.12 39.73 -45.75
N SER A 490 -45.92 39.01 -44.95
CA SER A 490 -47.07 38.13 -45.26
C SER A 490 -46.73 36.61 -45.27
N ASP A 491 -47.55 35.69 -44.71
CA ASP A 491 -48.94 35.80 -44.19
C ASP A 491 -49.21 35.12 -42.82
N THR A 492 -50.40 35.42 -42.27
CA THR A 492 -51.06 35.14 -40.95
C THR A 492 -51.79 33.77 -40.87
N ASP A 493 -52.55 33.32 -39.84
CA ASP A 493 -52.92 33.64 -38.41
C ASP A 493 -53.37 32.28 -37.75
N GLU A 494 -53.89 32.03 -36.53
CA GLU A 494 -54.36 32.67 -35.27
C GLU A 494 -54.22 31.54 -34.17
N ALA A 495 -54.59 31.49 -32.87
CA ALA A 495 -55.11 32.28 -31.72
C ALA A 495 -54.73 31.44 -30.43
N ILE A 496 -54.69 31.83 -29.13
CA ILE A 496 -55.35 32.81 -28.22
C ILE A 496 -56.75 32.30 -27.78
N PRO A 497 -57.09 32.16 -26.46
CA PRO A 497 -56.82 33.03 -25.28
C PRO A 497 -56.37 32.26 -23.96
N THR A 498 -56.21 32.74 -22.71
CA THR A 498 -55.90 34.05 -22.00
C THR A 498 -55.69 33.81 -20.47
N ASN A 499 -54.80 34.57 -19.80
CA ASN A 499 -54.91 35.16 -18.41
C ASN A 499 -54.97 34.22 -17.16
N ASP A 500 -54.63 34.58 -15.89
CA ASP A 500 -53.99 35.79 -15.26
C ASP A 500 -53.47 35.48 -13.81
N ASP A 501 -52.61 36.35 -13.25
CA ASP A 501 -52.47 36.85 -11.84
C ASP A 501 -52.67 35.97 -10.55
N SER A 502 -52.13 36.27 -9.34
CA SER A 502 -51.04 37.16 -8.84
C SER A 502 -50.76 36.93 -7.31
N ILE A 503 -49.63 37.48 -6.80
CA ILE A 503 -49.38 38.19 -5.49
C ILE A 503 -50.14 37.78 -4.19
N ASP A 504 -49.56 37.65 -2.98
CA ASP A 504 -48.15 37.51 -2.52
C ASP A 504 -48.00 36.84 -1.10
N PRO A 505 -48.05 37.50 0.10
CA PRO A 505 -47.14 37.10 1.21
C PRO A 505 -47.72 36.79 2.63
N GLY A 506 -46.95 36.00 3.39
CA GLY A 506 -46.94 35.94 4.87
C GLY A 506 -47.95 34.98 5.56
N ASN A 507 -47.78 34.57 6.83
CA ASN A 507 -46.68 34.79 7.79
C ASN A 507 -46.84 33.85 9.02
N ALA A 508 -45.77 33.30 9.60
CA ALA A 508 -45.70 32.63 10.93
C ALA A 508 -46.60 31.36 11.11
N GLU A 509 -46.49 30.47 12.13
CA GLU A 509 -45.43 30.16 13.12
C GLU A 509 -45.63 28.70 13.65
N ASP A 510 -44.56 28.10 14.20
CA ASP A 510 -44.51 27.04 15.23
C ASP A 510 -45.12 25.60 15.13
N SER A 511 -44.34 24.68 15.72
CA SER A 511 -44.71 23.46 16.49
C SER A 511 -44.87 22.04 15.87
N SER A 512 -44.04 21.10 16.40
CA SER A 512 -44.25 19.65 16.71
C SER A 512 -45.14 18.74 15.83
N VAL A 513 -44.66 17.61 15.24
CA VAL A 513 -44.26 16.31 15.87
C VAL A 513 -45.40 15.69 16.72
N PRO A 514 -45.82 14.39 16.59
CA PRO A 514 -45.10 13.19 16.10
C PRO A 514 -45.85 12.17 15.18
N VAL A 515 -45.09 11.15 14.74
CA VAL A 515 -45.35 9.68 14.63
C VAL A 515 -46.78 9.15 14.88
N GLU A 516 -47.36 8.32 13.99
CA GLU A 516 -47.52 6.83 14.06
C GLU A 516 -48.29 6.32 12.80
N PHE A 517 -48.39 5.05 12.36
CA PHE A 517 -47.66 3.76 12.41
C PHE A 517 -48.63 2.71 11.76
N MET A 518 -48.18 1.84 10.84
CA MET A 518 -48.92 0.65 10.30
C MET A 518 -50.31 0.88 9.63
N THR A 519 -50.82 0.06 8.70
CA THR A 519 -50.84 -1.42 8.56
C THR A 519 -50.74 -1.85 7.08
N GLY A 520 -50.70 -3.15 6.76
CA GLY A 520 -50.63 -3.67 5.38
C GLY A 520 -51.42 -4.96 5.17
N SER A 521 -51.36 -5.55 3.97
CA SER A 521 -52.11 -6.77 3.61
C SER A 521 -51.49 -7.63 2.50
N THR A 522 -50.84 -8.72 2.92
CA THR A 522 -51.16 -10.13 2.58
C THR A 522 -51.38 -10.57 1.11
N GLU A 523 -50.47 -11.44 0.64
CA GLU A 523 -50.62 -12.61 -0.26
C GLU A 523 -51.12 -12.48 -1.73
N ASN A 524 -50.34 -13.08 -2.65
CA ASN A 524 -50.68 -14.42 -3.18
C ASN A 524 -49.47 -15.17 -3.81
N GLN A 525 -49.61 -16.49 -4.00
CA GLN A 525 -48.62 -17.39 -4.62
C GLN A 525 -48.98 -17.68 -6.09
N ILE A 526 -48.05 -18.25 -6.89
CA ILE A 526 -48.20 -19.57 -7.59
C ILE A 526 -47.08 -19.87 -8.62
N VAL A 527 -46.45 -21.04 -8.43
CA VAL A 527 -45.83 -21.99 -9.41
C VAL A 527 -44.82 -21.50 -10.47
N SER A 528 -43.64 -22.14 -10.46
CA SER A 528 -42.68 -22.23 -11.57
C SER A 528 -42.94 -23.48 -12.43
N THR A 529 -42.65 -23.43 -13.74
CA THR A 529 -42.71 -24.62 -14.63
C THR A 529 -41.41 -24.81 -15.41
N THR A 530 -40.83 -26.01 -15.31
CA THR A 530 -39.63 -26.44 -16.04
C THR A 530 -40.00 -27.04 -17.39
N ILE A 531 -39.18 -26.83 -18.43
CA ILE A 531 -39.13 -27.71 -19.61
C ILE A 531 -37.67 -28.07 -19.88
N SER A 532 -37.40 -29.38 -19.90
CA SER A 532 -36.12 -29.97 -20.33
C SER A 532 -36.21 -30.43 -21.78
N ASN A 533 -35.06 -30.65 -22.42
CA ASN A 533 -34.97 -31.58 -23.55
C ASN A 533 -33.54 -32.13 -23.65
N GLU A 534 -33.39 -33.44 -23.50
CA GLU A 534 -32.11 -34.15 -23.71
C GLU A 534 -32.05 -34.73 -25.13
N GLY A 535 -30.83 -34.98 -25.62
CA GLY A 535 -30.59 -35.65 -26.90
C GLY A 535 -29.18 -36.25 -26.92
N ASN A 536 -29.07 -37.52 -26.56
CA ASN A 536 -27.79 -38.23 -26.50
C ASN A 536 -27.16 -38.39 -27.88
N PHE A 537 -25.84 -38.16 -27.98
CA PHE A 537 -24.95 -39.01 -28.75
C PHE A 537 -23.63 -39.19 -27.98
N LEU A 538 -23.10 -40.40 -28.03
CA LEU A 538 -21.77 -40.77 -27.54
C LEU A 538 -20.81 -40.79 -28.72
N ASP A 539 -19.57 -40.38 -28.49
CA ASP A 539 -18.39 -41.12 -28.96
C ASP A 539 -17.18 -40.76 -28.09
N GLU A 540 -16.21 -41.67 -28.01
CA GLU A 540 -14.94 -41.44 -27.32
C GLU A 540 -13.97 -40.67 -28.23
N ASP A 541 -13.15 -39.79 -27.65
CA ASP A 541 -11.71 -39.92 -27.88
C ASP A 541 -10.89 -39.28 -26.75
N SER A 542 -9.66 -39.78 -26.55
CA SER A 542 -8.76 -39.34 -25.48
C SER A 542 -7.61 -38.51 -26.02
N LYS A 543 -7.39 -37.29 -25.50
CA LYS A 543 -6.06 -36.68 -25.56
C LYS A 543 -5.76 -35.60 -24.51
N SER A 544 -4.54 -35.67 -24.01
CA SER A 544 -3.86 -34.66 -23.19
C SER A 544 -2.91 -33.84 -24.06
N GLU A 545 -2.92 -32.51 -23.92
CA GLU A 545 -1.83 -31.61 -24.32
C GLU A 545 -1.90 -30.40 -23.36
N LEU A 546 -1.00 -30.26 -22.39
CA LEU A 546 0.42 -29.86 -22.45
C LEU A 546 0.62 -28.34 -22.64
N CYS A 547 1.17 -27.71 -21.60
CA CYS A 547 1.63 -26.33 -21.64
C CYS A 547 2.94 -26.24 -22.41
N LEU A 548 2.95 -25.53 -23.55
CA LEU A 548 4.16 -25.38 -24.38
C LEU A 548 5.09 -24.29 -23.82
N GLN A 549 6.20 -24.75 -23.24
CA GLN A 549 7.39 -23.93 -23.04
C GLN A 549 8.07 -23.71 -24.41
N ASN A 550 8.05 -22.49 -24.93
CA ASN A 550 8.82 -22.13 -26.13
C ASN A 550 10.27 -21.83 -25.76
N ASP A 551 11.08 -22.87 -25.63
CA ASP A 551 12.53 -22.79 -25.39
C ASP A 551 13.33 -23.33 -26.60
N GLU A 552 13.11 -22.72 -27.78
CA GLU A 552 13.81 -23.12 -29.02
C GLU A 552 15.24 -22.55 -29.10
N LYS A 553 16.16 -23.38 -28.63
CA LYS A 553 17.61 -23.26 -28.76
C LYS A 553 18.06 -23.41 -30.22
N SER A 554 18.01 -22.33 -30.99
CA SER A 554 18.39 -22.34 -32.42
C SER A 554 19.89 -22.64 -32.64
N VAL A 555 20.16 -23.48 -33.65
CA VAL A 555 21.49 -24.02 -33.94
C VAL A 555 22.31 -23.06 -34.83
N SER A 556 23.62 -23.06 -34.62
CA SER A 556 24.60 -22.29 -35.41
C SER A 556 24.58 -22.62 -36.91
N SER A 557 24.68 -21.59 -37.75
CA SER A 557 25.08 -21.73 -39.16
C SER A 557 25.85 -20.48 -39.59
N GLU A 558 27.13 -20.65 -39.91
CA GLU A 558 28.03 -19.57 -40.32
C GLU A 558 27.91 -19.30 -41.82
N VAL A 559 27.51 -18.09 -42.24
CA VAL A 559 27.82 -17.55 -43.58
C VAL A 559 28.03 -16.03 -43.51
N SER A 560 29.30 -15.61 -43.69
CA SER A 560 29.82 -14.28 -44.08
C SER A 560 29.29 -12.99 -43.44
N ASP A 561 30.21 -12.23 -42.83
CA ASP A 561 30.04 -10.80 -42.55
C ASP A 561 29.81 -9.94 -43.81
N VAL A 562 28.88 -8.99 -43.70
CA VAL A 562 28.97 -7.67 -44.36
C VAL A 562 28.53 -6.62 -43.34
N GLU A 563 29.24 -5.49 -43.32
CA GLU A 563 29.19 -4.47 -42.26
C GLU A 563 27.78 -4.00 -41.89
N LYS A 564 27.44 -4.08 -40.60
CA LYS A 564 26.42 -3.24 -39.97
C LYS A 564 27.02 -2.54 -38.76
N GLY A 565 26.77 -1.23 -38.66
CA GLY A 565 27.19 -0.41 -37.52
C GLY A 565 26.58 -0.91 -36.20
N PRO A 566 27.09 -0.43 -35.04
CA PRO A 566 26.77 -0.99 -33.74
C PRO A 566 25.26 -0.97 -33.47
N SER A 567 24.65 -2.15 -33.55
CA SER A 567 23.22 -2.32 -33.30
C SER A 567 22.95 -1.93 -31.85
N ARG A 568 22.17 -0.85 -31.66
CA ARG A 568 21.72 -0.43 -30.34
C ARG A 568 20.93 -1.58 -29.73
N ARG A 569 21.56 -2.31 -28.78
CA ARG A 569 20.91 -3.41 -28.04
C ARG A 569 19.58 -2.87 -27.52
N LYS A 570 18.46 -3.46 -27.95
CA LYS A 570 17.13 -3.06 -27.47
C LYS A 570 17.11 -3.21 -25.96
N LYS A 571 17.13 -2.09 -25.24
CA LYS A 571 17.02 -2.07 -23.78
C LYS A 571 15.68 -2.71 -23.40
N LYS A 572 15.71 -3.67 -22.47
CA LYS A 572 14.49 -4.20 -21.87
C LYS A 572 14.13 -3.30 -20.69
N TYR A 573 12.87 -2.93 -20.58
CA TYR A 573 12.38 -2.06 -19.50
C TYR A 573 11.57 -2.88 -18.50
N ARG A 574 11.80 -2.66 -17.21
CA ARG A 574 10.95 -3.14 -16.12
C ARG A 574 10.24 -1.94 -15.52
N VAL A 575 8.92 -1.96 -15.52
CA VAL A 575 8.08 -0.87 -15.01
C VAL A 575 7.45 -1.30 -13.70
N ASP A 576 7.59 -0.50 -12.65
CA ASP A 576 6.79 -0.59 -11.43
C ASP A 576 5.84 0.62 -11.37
N ILE A 577 4.66 0.48 -10.77
CA ILE A 577 3.77 1.60 -10.43
C ILE A 577 3.97 1.95 -8.96
N LEU A 578 4.18 3.23 -8.64
CA LEU A 578 4.32 3.74 -7.26
C LEU A 578 3.23 4.76 -6.94
N ARG A 579 2.62 4.62 -5.75
CA ARG A 579 1.55 5.50 -5.28
C ARG A 579 2.12 6.71 -4.52
N CYS A 580 1.73 7.91 -4.92
CA CYS A 580 2.17 9.19 -4.34
C CYS A 580 1.97 9.27 -2.83
N GLU A 581 0.80 8.88 -2.31
CA GLU A 581 0.50 9.03 -0.88
C GLU A 581 1.28 8.03 -0.02
N SER A 582 1.59 6.84 -0.56
CA SER A 582 2.41 5.83 0.12
C SER A 582 3.88 6.21 0.14
N LEU A 583 4.39 6.83 -0.94
CA LEU A 583 5.72 7.46 -0.93
C LEU A 583 5.77 8.61 0.09
N ALA A 584 4.74 9.45 0.15
CA ALA A 584 4.66 10.60 1.07
C ALA A 584 4.60 10.22 2.56
N ALA A 585 4.40 8.93 2.90
CA ALA A 585 4.48 8.41 4.26
C ALA A 585 5.92 8.08 4.70
N LEU A 586 6.87 7.97 3.77
CA LEU A 586 8.27 7.65 4.05
C LEU A 586 9.11 8.91 4.37
N SER A 587 10.24 8.74 5.06
CA SER A 587 11.16 9.86 5.29
C SER A 587 11.85 10.29 3.98
N PRO A 588 12.21 11.58 3.80
CA PRO A 588 12.94 12.03 2.61
C PRO A 588 14.23 11.23 2.35
N ALA A 589 15.01 10.95 3.40
CA ALA A 589 16.23 10.16 3.28
C ALA A 589 15.96 8.69 2.91
N THR A 590 14.80 8.13 3.28
CA THR A 590 14.34 6.80 2.84
C THR A 590 13.98 6.81 1.36
N LEU A 591 13.35 7.89 0.89
CA LEU A 591 12.93 8.07 -0.51
C LEU A 591 14.13 8.25 -1.44
N ASP A 592 15.11 9.08 -1.06
CA ASP A 592 16.37 9.23 -1.80
C ASP A 592 17.07 7.87 -1.98
N ARG A 593 17.17 7.08 -0.91
CA ARG A 593 17.75 5.72 -0.95
C ARG A 593 16.93 4.75 -1.79
N LEU A 594 15.60 4.78 -1.70
CA LEU A 594 14.71 3.94 -2.51
C LEU A 594 14.92 4.23 -4.00
N PHE A 595 14.86 5.50 -4.40
CA PHE A 595 15.02 5.89 -5.80
C PHE A 595 16.40 5.55 -6.36
N LEU A 596 17.47 5.80 -5.59
CA LEU A 596 18.85 5.46 -5.98
C LEU A 596 19.13 3.96 -6.08
N ARG A 597 18.43 3.13 -5.29
CA ARG A 597 18.66 1.68 -5.23
C ARG A 597 17.85 0.90 -6.28
N ASP A 598 16.61 1.29 -6.53
CA ASP A 598 15.64 0.49 -7.30
C ASP A 598 15.35 0.98 -8.71
N TYR A 599 15.67 2.24 -9.07
CA TYR A 599 15.19 2.85 -10.31
C TYR A 599 16.28 3.61 -11.07
N ASP A 600 16.32 3.46 -12.40
CA ASP A 600 17.13 4.29 -13.30
C ASP A 600 16.36 5.54 -13.74
N ILE A 601 15.03 5.41 -13.85
CA ILE A 601 14.11 6.39 -14.40
C ILE A 601 12.88 6.49 -13.49
N VAL A 602 12.41 7.72 -13.23
CA VAL A 602 11.12 7.99 -12.58
C VAL A 602 10.28 8.83 -13.54
N VAL A 603 9.04 8.40 -13.80
CA VAL A 603 8.07 9.09 -14.64
C VAL A 603 6.92 9.53 -13.75
N SER A 604 6.56 10.82 -13.77
CA SER A 604 5.51 11.38 -12.91
C SER A 604 4.67 12.37 -13.70
N MET A 605 3.47 11.96 -14.13
CA MET A 605 2.62 12.78 -15.00
C MET A 605 1.64 13.65 -14.19
N VAL A 606 1.45 14.88 -14.66
CA VAL A 606 0.62 15.92 -14.04
C VAL A 606 -0.86 15.72 -14.40
N PRO A 607 -1.84 15.97 -13.50
CA PRO A 607 -1.71 16.55 -12.16
C PRO A 607 -1.22 15.56 -11.09
N LEU A 608 -0.32 16.04 -10.24
CA LEU A 608 0.12 15.37 -9.01
C LEU A 608 -0.26 16.26 -7.81
N PRO A 609 -0.76 15.72 -6.70
CA PRO A 609 -0.99 16.52 -5.49
C PRO A 609 0.32 17.11 -4.95
N HIS A 610 0.25 18.24 -4.23
CA HIS A 610 1.45 18.86 -3.64
C HIS A 610 2.23 17.96 -2.66
N SER A 611 1.61 16.90 -2.14
CA SER A 611 2.24 15.86 -1.31
C SER A 611 3.05 14.82 -2.10
N SER A 612 2.96 14.79 -3.44
CA SER A 612 3.70 13.83 -4.26
C SER A 612 5.20 14.05 -4.18
N VAL A 613 5.93 12.99 -3.83
CA VAL A 613 7.39 12.99 -3.79
C VAL A 613 7.95 13.09 -5.22
N LEU A 614 8.87 14.03 -5.41
CA LEU A 614 9.71 14.13 -6.61
C LEU A 614 11.12 13.64 -6.28
N PRO A 615 11.87 13.03 -7.23
CA PRO A 615 13.26 12.64 -6.99
C PRO A 615 14.14 13.85 -6.63
N GLY A 616 15.11 13.65 -5.72
CA GLY A 616 16.14 14.65 -5.43
C GLY A 616 17.09 14.89 -6.63
N PRO A 617 17.89 15.97 -6.62
CA PRO A 617 18.76 16.34 -7.74
C PRO A 617 19.89 15.35 -8.03
N ASN A 618 20.20 14.46 -7.07
CA ASN A 618 21.16 13.37 -7.21
C ASN A 618 20.48 12.04 -7.60
N GLY A 619 19.15 12.03 -7.78
CA GLY A 619 18.34 10.84 -8.02
C GLY A 619 18.31 10.36 -9.48
N PRO A 620 17.47 9.37 -9.78
CA PRO A 620 17.26 8.85 -11.13
C PRO A 620 16.70 9.88 -12.11
N ILE A 621 16.78 9.56 -13.41
CA ILE A 621 16.32 10.43 -14.49
C ILE A 621 14.81 10.68 -14.35
N HIS A 622 14.42 11.93 -14.10
CA HIS A 622 13.02 12.30 -13.87
C HIS A 622 12.35 12.84 -15.14
N PHE A 623 11.27 12.17 -15.57
CA PHE A 623 10.34 12.66 -16.58
C PHE A 623 9.05 13.13 -15.89
N GLY A 624 9.00 14.41 -15.53
CA GLY A 624 7.88 14.98 -14.81
C GLY A 624 8.08 16.47 -14.49
N PRO A 625 7.30 17.02 -13.54
CA PRO A 625 7.47 18.40 -13.09
C PRO A 625 8.79 18.55 -12.32
N PRO A 626 9.73 19.42 -12.73
CA PRO A 626 11.09 19.48 -12.17
C PRO A 626 11.16 19.98 -10.72
N CYS A 627 10.08 20.54 -10.17
CA CYS A 627 9.95 20.90 -8.76
C CYS A 627 8.47 21.15 -8.38
N HIS A 628 8.14 21.15 -7.09
CA HIS A 628 6.78 21.46 -6.62
C HIS A 628 6.29 22.82 -7.13
N SER A 629 7.16 23.83 -7.21
CA SER A 629 6.82 25.17 -7.75
C SER A 629 6.30 25.11 -9.19
N SER A 630 6.82 24.19 -10.02
CA SER A 630 6.37 24.00 -11.41
C SER A 630 4.94 23.43 -11.51
N MET A 631 4.43 22.80 -10.44
CA MET A 631 3.06 22.30 -10.35
C MET A 631 2.06 23.37 -9.87
N THR A 632 2.53 24.54 -9.41
CA THR A 632 1.66 25.62 -8.91
C THR A 632 1.09 26.46 -10.05
N SER A 633 -0.02 27.16 -9.78
CA SER A 633 -0.57 28.15 -10.72
C SER A 633 0.40 29.29 -11.05
N TRP A 634 1.41 29.56 -10.22
CA TRP A 634 2.48 30.51 -10.55
C TRP A 634 3.27 30.09 -11.79
N MET A 635 3.51 28.79 -12.00
CA MET A 635 4.18 28.32 -13.22
C MET A 635 3.34 28.59 -14.46
N LYS A 636 2.01 28.42 -14.39
CA LYS A 636 1.09 28.77 -15.47
C LYS A 636 1.15 30.27 -15.79
N LEU A 637 1.13 31.13 -14.77
CA LEU A 637 1.26 32.59 -14.93
C LEU A 637 2.63 33.00 -15.52
N VAL A 638 3.73 32.37 -15.08
CA VAL A 638 5.07 32.60 -15.63
C VAL A 638 5.14 32.17 -17.09
N LEU A 639 4.57 31.02 -17.47
CA LEU A 639 4.50 30.57 -18.86
C LEU A 639 3.66 31.52 -19.73
N TYR A 640 2.48 31.95 -19.26
CA TYR A 640 1.65 32.93 -19.98
C TYR A 640 2.38 34.27 -20.19
N SER A 641 3.14 34.73 -19.19
CA SER A 641 3.95 35.94 -19.28
C SER A 641 5.15 35.78 -20.22
N ALA A 642 5.84 34.64 -20.18
CA ALA A 642 7.02 34.37 -21.01
C ALA A 642 6.70 34.13 -22.49
N VAL A 643 5.57 33.49 -22.79
CA VAL A 643 5.08 33.27 -24.17
C VAL A 643 4.24 34.45 -24.66
N ALA A 644 3.97 35.45 -23.80
CA ALA A 644 3.02 36.55 -24.02
C ALA A 644 1.63 36.09 -24.50
N SER A 645 1.24 34.88 -24.11
CA SER A 645 0.04 34.19 -24.60
C SER A 645 -0.60 33.37 -23.49
N GLY A 646 -1.81 33.77 -23.09
CA GLY A 646 -2.58 33.15 -22.01
C GLY A 646 -3.82 33.98 -21.65
N PRO A 647 -4.73 33.43 -20.83
CA PRO A 647 -5.92 34.14 -20.37
C PRO A 647 -5.57 35.32 -19.45
N LEU A 648 -6.35 36.40 -19.55
CA LEU A 648 -6.30 37.52 -18.60
C LEU A 648 -6.49 37.00 -17.17
N SER A 649 -5.44 37.15 -16.36
CA SER A 649 -5.32 36.52 -15.05
C SER A 649 -5.16 37.60 -13.98
N VAL A 650 -5.91 37.48 -12.88
CA VAL A 650 -5.91 38.44 -11.77
C VAL A 650 -5.76 37.69 -10.45
N VAL A 651 -4.82 38.14 -9.61
CA VAL A 651 -4.67 37.64 -8.23
C VAL A 651 -5.45 38.57 -7.30
N LEU A 652 -6.25 37.99 -6.41
CA LEU A 652 -7.11 38.68 -5.46
C LEU A 652 -6.77 38.24 -4.03
N MET A 653 -6.98 39.11 -3.05
CA MET A 653 -6.62 38.83 -1.65
C MET A 653 -7.86 38.44 -0.82
N LYS A 654 -7.72 37.40 0.00
CA LYS A 654 -8.70 36.99 1.01
C LYS A 654 -9.25 38.19 1.80
N GLY A 655 -10.55 38.21 2.05
CA GLY A 655 -11.26 39.28 2.75
C GLY A 655 -11.70 40.45 1.86
N GLN A 656 -11.28 40.48 0.58
CA GLN A 656 -11.82 41.44 -0.38
C GLN A 656 -13.29 41.11 -0.72
N CYS A 657 -14.15 42.13 -0.75
CA CYS A 657 -15.52 42.04 -1.22
C CYS A 657 -15.69 42.97 -2.42
N LEU A 658 -15.85 42.39 -3.61
CA LEU A 658 -15.94 43.08 -4.89
C LEU A 658 -17.40 43.45 -5.18
N ARG A 659 -17.68 44.73 -5.40
CA ARG A 659 -19.02 45.20 -5.82
C ARG A 659 -19.27 45.04 -7.33
N LEU A 660 -18.20 44.93 -8.12
CA LEU A 660 -18.17 44.77 -9.57
C LEU A 660 -16.96 43.90 -9.93
N LEU A 661 -16.95 43.27 -11.10
CA LEU A 661 -15.76 42.59 -11.60
C LEU A 661 -14.63 43.61 -11.90
N PRO A 662 -13.36 43.27 -11.65
CA PRO A 662 -12.21 44.06 -12.11
C PRO A 662 -12.27 44.27 -13.63
N ALA A 663 -11.83 45.41 -14.14
CA ALA A 663 -11.91 45.74 -15.57
C ALA A 663 -11.32 44.66 -16.52
N PRO A 664 -10.19 43.98 -16.21
CA PRO A 664 -9.68 42.87 -17.05
C PRO A 664 -10.58 41.62 -17.10
N LEU A 665 -11.57 41.50 -16.20
CA LEU A 665 -12.55 40.42 -16.13
C LEU A 665 -13.97 40.91 -16.51
N ALA A 666 -14.15 42.20 -16.81
CA ALA A 666 -15.45 42.74 -17.21
C ALA A 666 -15.76 42.29 -18.65
N GLY A 667 -16.74 41.40 -18.80
CA GLY A 667 -17.16 40.87 -20.10
C GLY A 667 -16.53 39.52 -20.49
N CYS A 668 -15.81 38.83 -19.60
CA CYS A 668 -15.40 37.44 -19.88
C CYS A 668 -16.62 36.51 -19.98
N GLU A 669 -16.73 35.71 -21.04
CA GLU A 669 -17.82 34.72 -21.18
C GLU A 669 -17.71 33.62 -20.10
N LYS A 670 -16.47 33.18 -19.84
CA LYS A 670 -16.08 32.20 -18.82
C LYS A 670 -14.76 32.64 -18.19
N ALA A 671 -14.54 32.30 -16.93
CA ALA A 671 -13.28 32.50 -16.22
C ALA A 671 -12.90 31.24 -15.44
N LEU A 672 -11.61 30.99 -15.32
CA LEU A 672 -11.06 29.82 -14.66
C LEU A 672 -10.61 30.22 -13.25
N ILE A 673 -11.28 29.73 -12.20
CA ILE A 673 -11.04 30.13 -10.81
C ILE A 673 -10.24 29.06 -10.07
N TRP A 674 -9.28 29.50 -9.26
CA TRP A 674 -8.52 28.70 -8.30
C TRP A 674 -8.57 29.35 -6.90
N SER A 675 -8.46 28.54 -5.85
CA SER A 675 -8.11 29.01 -4.50
C SER A 675 -6.74 28.46 -4.10
N TRP A 676 -5.94 29.25 -3.39
CA TRP A 676 -4.56 28.91 -3.02
C TRP A 676 -4.45 27.90 -1.87
N ASP A 677 -5.50 27.80 -1.05
CA ASP A 677 -5.65 26.83 0.04
C ASP A 677 -6.32 25.51 -0.39
N GLY A 678 -6.89 25.48 -1.60
CA GLY A 678 -7.69 24.36 -2.09
C GLY A 678 -9.09 24.25 -1.47
N SER A 679 -9.68 25.34 -0.97
CA SER A 679 -11.07 25.33 -0.49
C SER A 679 -12.08 25.20 -1.63
N THR A 680 -12.97 24.22 -1.53
CA THR A 680 -14.17 24.07 -2.36
C THR A 680 -15.36 24.82 -1.77
N ILE A 681 -16.16 25.50 -2.59
CA ILE A 681 -17.47 26.06 -2.19
C ILE A 681 -18.53 25.59 -3.20
N GLY A 682 -19.55 24.88 -2.72
CA GLY A 682 -20.70 24.46 -3.54
C GLY A 682 -20.35 23.56 -4.73
N GLY A 683 -19.32 22.71 -4.59
CA GLY A 683 -18.80 21.84 -5.66
C GLY A 683 -17.77 22.51 -6.58
N LEU A 684 -17.58 23.84 -6.50
CA LEU A 684 -16.51 24.54 -7.21
C LEU A 684 -15.24 24.58 -6.35
N GLY A 685 -14.10 24.12 -6.87
CA GLY A 685 -12.77 24.36 -6.28
C GLY A 685 -11.89 23.13 -6.02
N GLY A 686 -11.96 22.08 -6.86
CA GLY A 686 -11.07 20.92 -6.77
C GLY A 686 -9.59 21.28 -6.66
N LYS A 687 -8.80 20.50 -5.90
CA LYS A 687 -7.38 20.81 -5.65
C LYS A 687 -6.58 20.83 -6.96
N PHE A 688 -5.98 21.98 -7.28
CA PHE A 688 -5.17 22.26 -8.47
C PHE A 688 -5.92 22.31 -9.81
N GLU A 689 -7.16 21.83 -9.86
CA GLU A 689 -8.05 21.97 -11.00
C GLU A 689 -8.76 23.33 -11.01
N GLY A 690 -8.60 24.06 -12.11
CA GLY A 690 -9.27 25.34 -12.31
C GLY A 690 -10.74 25.11 -12.59
N ASN A 691 -11.62 25.83 -11.90
CA ASN A 691 -13.06 25.65 -12.04
C ASN A 691 -13.60 26.67 -13.04
N LEU A 692 -14.15 26.19 -14.16
CA LEU A 692 -14.57 27.03 -15.29
C LEU A 692 -15.97 27.60 -15.06
N VAL A 693 -16.03 28.84 -14.58
CA VAL A 693 -17.25 29.52 -14.15
C VAL A 693 -17.72 30.49 -15.24
N LYS A 694 -19.04 30.54 -15.51
CA LYS A 694 -19.63 31.52 -16.44
C LYS A 694 -19.52 32.95 -15.89
N GLY A 695 -19.18 33.91 -16.74
CA GLY A 695 -18.97 35.31 -16.34
C GLY A 695 -20.16 35.95 -15.63
N SER A 696 -21.39 35.54 -15.98
CA SER A 696 -22.63 36.00 -15.35
C SER A 696 -22.75 35.71 -13.85
N ILE A 697 -22.05 34.69 -13.34
CA ILE A 697 -22.03 34.32 -11.91
C ILE A 697 -20.65 34.53 -11.26
N LEU A 698 -19.63 34.92 -12.04
CA LEU A 698 -18.25 35.05 -11.59
C LEU A 698 -18.09 35.95 -10.35
N LEU A 699 -18.79 37.09 -10.30
CA LEU A 699 -18.71 38.02 -9.18
C LEU A 699 -19.22 37.38 -7.87
N HIS A 700 -20.24 36.54 -7.95
CA HIS A 700 -20.75 35.80 -6.80
C HIS A 700 -19.76 34.70 -6.36
N CYS A 701 -19.22 33.93 -7.31
CA CYS A 701 -18.23 32.89 -7.02
C CYS A 701 -16.95 33.47 -6.39
N LEU A 702 -16.44 34.59 -6.90
CA LEU A 702 -15.28 35.29 -6.34
C LEU A 702 -15.55 35.80 -4.91
N ASN A 703 -16.67 36.49 -4.68
CA ASN A 703 -17.00 37.00 -3.35
C ASN A 703 -17.23 35.87 -2.32
N SER A 704 -17.77 34.73 -2.76
CA SER A 704 -17.88 33.54 -1.91
C SER A 704 -16.49 33.00 -1.56
N LEU A 705 -15.61 32.77 -2.54
CA LEU A 705 -14.25 32.26 -2.29
C LEU A 705 -13.45 33.20 -1.38
N LEU A 706 -13.39 34.50 -1.71
CA LEU A 706 -12.65 35.50 -0.94
C LEU A 706 -13.14 35.67 0.51
N LYS A 707 -14.37 35.26 0.82
CA LYS A 707 -14.97 35.28 2.16
C LYS A 707 -14.63 34.03 3.00
N TYR A 708 -14.43 32.87 2.37
CA TYR A 708 -14.31 31.58 3.06
C TYR A 708 -12.97 30.84 2.90
N SER A 709 -12.15 31.16 1.88
CA SER A 709 -10.81 30.58 1.70
C SER A 709 -9.87 30.93 2.88
N ALA A 710 -9.05 29.99 3.34
CA ALA A 710 -8.17 30.10 4.50
C ALA A 710 -6.86 30.86 4.21
#